data_AF-A0A8T4EGX1-F1
#
_entry.id   AF-A0A8T4EGX1-F1
#
_cell.length_a   1.000
_cell.length_b   1.000
_cell.length_c   1.000
_cell.angle_alpha   90.00
_cell.angle_beta   90.00
_cell.angle_gamma   90.00
#
_symmetry.space_group_name_H-M   'P 1'
#
loop_
_entity.id
_entity.type
_entity.pdbx_description
1 polymer ?
#
loop_
_entity_poly.entity_id
_entity_poly.type
_entity_poly.pdbx_seq_one_letter_code
_entity_poly.pdbx_strand_id
1 'polypeptide(L)'
;MDSHGWRRELDKFAELKGILVSVNPILEEQANRQVRNLYDIFASLSKLENDLTNAGLLKKRKVQTEVDKTTSELEDAFMRATRDFAELFRKEHRDVVAIIPKLQAIKPAESKSISTISFPGIGAGDMKDFEKLMEFAKSYSKLYLIIFEDVSREVKSVLDENKATVDTYERHVTIDKSEVSTTVSNEDVAGLTMRDLIILNDKLMEDRKYLNSRKDEVSKMLGSSLVSDTESLQASVETAARLGLDLPMEFSQQLRIIARDASKAQDLTSLVSLENQLHTSKIKMANMLRDKIINIKHEVTQKIVDGGIPTTSEVIPNPPSVSVEGEGIAGLLSSYQRMVEWEGQVRIALRERLYELLDDVEKASEVPDDTGIKDVITVRQYIADSKKSLKSADIDEMVRIYIKVKAMDEEYRKAIIDSIRNYLTRFNELATSADRVLDHAQLSKKAPKVEEMEGGITYLLESLSTLRQAVESGVATFREACQQEIDAIVHDLQTVKPAYAEIFMPIIVELDEGSNRIQVMDDFTEIKSEMRSIKETMLAKAKDSLENLRYRLGVKIRLAAAKLMGAGVEIPPEVQEAISELNSIGVAADNVFALPAIARKMIEIYEKKISNNVIDQLESEVDSLITSLEKAKSIGVKVEKELKMLTSLKEKPPTELEEAADAFDKLMNLTTSPQVHKKIRDRVDEAYLQIKNAVGLFEEQGMSEFVERLKMLIDQVPAKLENESPHVNDALDVCLTLANIQEEMLSVIKNISNMSGERHDRELREKSQYYSTIERVVENHQDQFSKIVFNINKMKELESTLNVLSNLDETITCFHELENMRKSWLEKSIAMDDWHKSLRMFMTGFSPAAKADERDKFIEDAIRKIKETYSREDISSYLSWAVRESAQALVGARKT
;
A
#
# COMPACT_ATOMS: atom_id res chain seq x y z
N MET A 1 -69.47 95.55 -81.02
CA MET A 1 -68.36 94.60 -81.25
C MET A 1 -69.00 93.22 -81.43
N ASP A 2 -68.50 92.36 -82.31
CA ASP A 2 -68.99 90.97 -82.41
C ASP A 2 -68.34 90.08 -81.33
N SER A 3 -68.86 88.87 -81.11
CA SER A 3 -68.30 87.92 -80.13
C SER A 3 -66.82 87.60 -80.34
N HIS A 4 -66.34 87.57 -81.59
CA HIS A 4 -64.92 87.38 -81.88
C HIS A 4 -64.05 88.54 -81.38
N GLY A 5 -64.53 89.78 -81.50
CA GLY A 5 -63.86 90.95 -80.92
C GLY A 5 -63.81 90.90 -79.39
N TRP A 6 -64.92 90.58 -78.73
CA TRP A 6 -64.97 90.46 -77.27
C TRP A 6 -64.08 89.35 -76.73
N ARG A 7 -63.99 88.20 -77.41
CA ARG A 7 -63.10 87.11 -77.00
C ARG A 7 -61.64 87.56 -76.92
N ARG A 8 -61.16 88.32 -77.91
CA ARG A 8 -59.78 88.83 -77.95
C ARG A 8 -59.50 89.77 -76.77
N GLU A 9 -60.45 90.64 -76.43
CA GLU A 9 -60.26 91.57 -75.31
C GLU A 9 -60.34 90.88 -73.96
N LEU A 10 -61.16 89.82 -73.80
CA LEU A 10 -61.15 89.00 -72.59
C LEU A 10 -59.87 88.19 -72.43
N ASP A 11 -59.30 87.66 -73.52
CA ASP A 11 -58.02 86.96 -73.48
C ASP A 11 -56.87 87.91 -73.10
N LYS A 12 -56.88 89.16 -73.59
CA LYS A 12 -56.00 90.22 -73.08
C LYS A 12 -56.29 90.51 -71.60
N PHE A 13 -57.55 90.57 -71.17
CA PHE A 13 -57.86 90.83 -69.76
C PHE A 13 -57.34 89.72 -68.83
N ALA A 14 -57.40 88.45 -69.28
CA ALA A 14 -56.80 87.33 -68.59
C ALA A 14 -55.26 87.46 -68.51
N GLU A 15 -54.61 87.99 -69.55
CA GLU A 15 -53.18 88.36 -69.50
C GLU A 15 -52.92 89.43 -68.43
N LEU A 16 -53.74 90.48 -68.35
CA LEU A 16 -53.62 91.54 -67.33
C LEU A 16 -53.73 90.96 -65.91
N LYS A 17 -54.62 89.98 -65.71
CA LYS A 17 -54.75 89.21 -64.47
C LYS A 17 -53.50 88.39 -64.16
N GLY A 18 -52.93 87.71 -65.15
CA GLY A 18 -51.64 87.02 -64.98
C GLY A 18 -50.52 87.96 -64.51
N ILE A 19 -50.47 89.16 -65.09
CA ILE A 19 -49.49 90.19 -64.70
C ILE A 19 -49.71 90.67 -63.27
N LEU A 20 -50.96 90.97 -62.89
CA LEU A 20 -51.28 91.46 -61.53
C LEU A 20 -50.91 90.42 -60.46
N VAL A 21 -51.23 89.14 -60.71
CA VAL A 21 -50.92 88.04 -59.79
C VAL A 21 -49.42 87.80 -59.68
N SER A 22 -48.66 88.02 -60.76
CA SER A 22 -47.20 87.90 -60.73
C SER A 22 -46.57 89.01 -59.87
N VAL A 23 -47.14 90.22 -59.89
CA VAL A 23 -46.69 91.33 -59.04
C VAL A 23 -47.11 91.13 -57.58
N ASN A 24 -48.34 90.68 -57.34
CA ASN A 24 -48.85 90.40 -56.01
C ASN A 24 -49.72 89.11 -56.00
N PRO A 25 -49.15 87.97 -55.60
CA PRO A 25 -49.85 86.69 -55.58
C PRO A 25 -51.10 86.67 -54.68
N ILE A 26 -51.16 87.52 -53.64
CA ILE A 26 -52.28 87.58 -52.69
C ILE A 26 -53.59 88.01 -53.40
N LEU A 27 -53.48 88.74 -54.52
CA LEU A 27 -54.64 89.24 -55.26
C LEU A 27 -55.27 88.22 -56.22
N GLU A 28 -54.73 87.00 -56.30
CA GLU A 28 -55.17 85.98 -57.26
C GLU A 28 -56.65 85.65 -57.15
N GLU A 29 -57.18 85.47 -55.94
CA GLU A 29 -58.57 85.09 -55.75
C GLU A 29 -59.53 86.20 -56.19
N GLN A 30 -59.23 87.46 -55.85
CA GLN A 30 -60.03 88.62 -56.24
C GLN A 30 -60.02 88.81 -57.77
N ALA A 31 -58.83 88.76 -58.38
CA ALA A 31 -58.67 88.92 -59.82
C ALA A 31 -59.35 87.79 -60.62
N ASN A 32 -59.29 86.54 -60.12
CA ASN A 32 -59.98 85.39 -60.71
C ASN A 32 -61.51 85.57 -60.74
N ARG A 33 -62.10 86.05 -59.64
CA ARG A 33 -63.56 86.27 -59.55
C ARG A 33 -64.04 87.29 -60.58
N GLN A 34 -63.31 88.39 -60.76
CA GLN A 34 -63.66 89.45 -61.72
C GLN A 34 -63.54 88.97 -63.18
N VAL A 35 -62.45 88.27 -63.54
CA VAL A 35 -62.27 87.73 -64.89
C VAL A 35 -63.30 86.65 -65.22
N ARG A 36 -63.61 85.77 -64.26
CA ARG A 36 -64.64 84.74 -64.44
C ARG A 36 -66.02 85.34 -64.72
N ASN A 37 -66.41 86.39 -63.97
CA ASN A 37 -67.67 87.09 -64.21
C ASN A 37 -67.77 87.63 -65.65
N LEU A 38 -66.68 88.18 -66.21
CA LEU A 38 -66.64 88.63 -67.60
C LEU A 38 -66.83 87.47 -68.60
N TYR A 39 -66.17 86.33 -68.38
CA TYR A 39 -66.33 85.15 -69.23
C TYR A 39 -67.74 84.54 -69.12
N ASP A 40 -68.36 84.56 -67.94
CA ASP A 40 -69.72 84.07 -67.72
C ASP A 40 -70.74 84.93 -68.50
N ILE A 41 -70.60 86.26 -68.48
CA ILE A 41 -71.42 87.17 -69.28
C ILE A 41 -71.18 86.94 -70.79
N PHE A 42 -69.93 86.77 -71.21
CA PHE A 42 -69.57 86.49 -72.60
C PHE A 42 -70.11 85.14 -73.11
N ALA A 43 -70.14 84.11 -72.27
CA ALA A 43 -70.74 82.81 -72.61
C ALA A 43 -72.25 82.95 -72.84
N SER A 44 -72.93 83.77 -72.02
CA SER A 44 -74.34 84.13 -72.23
C SER A 44 -74.54 84.85 -73.56
N LEU A 45 -73.69 85.85 -73.87
CA LEU A 45 -73.74 86.59 -75.13
C LEU A 45 -73.56 85.67 -76.35
N SER A 46 -72.56 84.78 -76.32
CA SER A 46 -72.27 83.85 -77.42
C SER A 46 -73.43 82.87 -77.66
N LYS A 47 -74.13 82.45 -76.59
CA LYS A 47 -75.33 81.63 -76.70
C LYS A 47 -76.48 82.41 -77.35
N LEU A 48 -76.71 83.65 -76.94
CA LEU A 48 -77.75 84.51 -77.51
C LEU A 48 -77.48 84.86 -78.98
N GLU A 49 -76.22 85.06 -79.40
CA GLU A 49 -75.87 85.26 -80.81
C GLU A 49 -76.11 84.00 -81.67
N ASN A 50 -75.83 82.82 -81.14
CA ASN A 50 -76.17 81.54 -81.78
C ASN A 50 -77.69 81.34 -81.87
N ASP A 51 -78.44 81.73 -80.84
CA ASP A 51 -79.90 81.67 -80.86
C ASP A 51 -80.47 82.68 -81.87
N LEU A 52 -79.86 83.87 -82.00
CA LEU A 52 -80.25 84.90 -82.97
C LEU A 52 -80.05 84.44 -84.43
N THR A 53 -78.95 83.75 -84.71
CA THR A 53 -78.66 83.20 -86.05
C THR A 53 -79.62 82.08 -86.43
N ASN A 54 -80.10 81.30 -85.44
CA ASN A 54 -81.02 80.18 -85.66
C ASN A 54 -82.53 80.54 -85.52
N ALA A 55 -82.87 81.76 -85.11
CA ALA A 55 -84.25 82.17 -84.85
C ALA A 55 -85.04 82.61 -86.11
N GLY A 56 -86.30 82.17 -86.23
CA GLY A 56 -87.24 82.62 -87.27
C GLY A 56 -87.63 84.11 -87.15
N LEU A 57 -88.12 84.70 -88.26
CA LEU A 57 -88.35 86.14 -88.47
C LEU A 57 -89.02 86.89 -87.30
N LEU A 58 -90.03 86.30 -86.63
CA LEU A 58 -90.75 86.93 -85.51
C LEU A 58 -90.00 86.84 -84.16
N LYS A 59 -89.13 85.85 -83.94
CA LYS A 59 -88.30 85.70 -82.73
C LYS A 59 -87.01 86.52 -82.80
N LYS A 60 -86.52 86.79 -84.01
CA LYS A 60 -85.25 87.48 -84.26
C LYS A 60 -85.16 88.87 -83.60
N ARG A 61 -86.24 89.66 -83.59
CA ARG A 61 -86.25 90.98 -82.91
C ARG A 61 -86.09 90.88 -81.39
N LYS A 62 -86.72 89.90 -80.72
CA LYS A 62 -86.59 89.74 -79.26
C LYS A 62 -85.20 89.30 -78.85
N VAL A 63 -84.65 88.31 -79.56
CA VAL A 63 -83.28 87.82 -79.30
C VAL A 63 -82.27 88.93 -79.63
N GLN A 64 -82.49 89.74 -80.66
CA GLN A 64 -81.62 90.90 -80.95
C GLN A 64 -81.57 91.89 -79.78
N THR A 65 -82.72 92.24 -79.19
CA THR A 65 -82.75 93.12 -78.02
C THR A 65 -82.04 92.52 -76.81
N GLU A 66 -82.12 91.19 -76.61
CA GLU A 66 -81.36 90.49 -75.55
C GLU A 66 -79.85 90.47 -75.84
N VAL A 67 -79.43 90.25 -77.10
CA VAL A 67 -78.02 90.35 -77.53
C VAL A 67 -77.48 91.76 -77.29
N ASP A 68 -78.22 92.80 -77.69
CA ASP A 68 -77.80 94.19 -77.49
C ASP A 68 -77.68 94.52 -75.99
N LYS A 69 -78.61 94.00 -75.17
CA LYS A 69 -78.59 94.17 -73.70
C LYS A 69 -77.38 93.48 -73.07
N THR A 70 -77.14 92.20 -73.38
CA THR A 70 -76.00 91.45 -72.83
C THR A 70 -74.66 92.00 -73.34
N THR A 71 -74.63 92.56 -74.56
CA THR A 71 -73.45 93.28 -75.08
C THR A 71 -73.16 94.52 -74.23
N SER A 72 -74.18 95.32 -73.90
CA SER A 72 -74.04 96.48 -73.02
C SER A 72 -73.64 96.08 -71.60
N GLU A 73 -74.19 94.98 -71.06
CA GLU A 73 -73.81 94.44 -69.75
C GLU A 73 -72.35 93.98 -69.72
N LEU A 74 -71.87 93.33 -70.78
CA LEU A 74 -70.46 92.92 -70.92
C LEU A 74 -69.54 94.14 -70.99
N GLU A 75 -69.94 95.17 -71.74
CA GLU A 75 -69.17 96.42 -71.84
C GLU A 75 -69.08 97.15 -70.50
N ASP A 76 -70.20 97.29 -69.78
CA ASP A 76 -70.22 97.88 -68.44
C ASP A 76 -69.39 97.08 -67.43
N ALA A 77 -69.47 95.74 -67.47
CA ALA A 77 -68.69 94.87 -66.60
C ALA A 77 -67.20 94.97 -66.91
N PHE A 78 -66.82 95.03 -68.20
CA PHE A 78 -65.44 95.22 -68.65
C PHE A 78 -64.88 96.57 -68.19
N MET A 79 -65.67 97.64 -68.33
CA MET A 79 -65.29 98.98 -67.87
C MET A 79 -65.11 99.05 -66.35
N ARG A 80 -65.93 98.32 -65.58
CA ARG A 80 -65.75 98.21 -64.11
C ARG A 80 -64.49 97.42 -63.77
N ALA A 81 -64.30 96.24 -64.37
CA ALA A 81 -63.13 95.42 -64.11
C ALA A 81 -61.82 96.15 -64.44
N THR A 82 -61.79 96.90 -65.56
CA THR A 82 -60.62 97.72 -65.94
C THR A 82 -60.28 98.76 -64.87
N ARG A 83 -61.29 99.42 -64.29
CA ARG A 83 -61.10 100.40 -63.21
C ARG A 83 -60.62 99.75 -61.92
N ASP A 84 -61.20 98.61 -61.54
CA ASP A 84 -60.80 97.88 -60.34
C ASP A 84 -59.34 97.41 -60.45
N PHE A 85 -58.95 96.84 -61.59
CA PHE A 85 -57.56 96.44 -61.86
C PHE A 85 -56.62 97.63 -61.87
N ALA A 86 -57.04 98.78 -62.42
CA ALA A 86 -56.26 100.00 -62.37
C ALA A 86 -56.01 100.46 -60.92
N GLU A 87 -56.99 100.38 -60.03
CA GLU A 87 -56.81 100.72 -58.62
C GLU A 87 -55.83 99.78 -57.91
N LEU A 88 -55.91 98.47 -58.19
CA LEU A 88 -54.98 97.48 -57.64
C LEU A 88 -53.54 97.74 -58.10
N PHE A 89 -53.32 97.91 -59.41
CA PHE A 89 -52.00 98.27 -59.93
C PHE A 89 -51.51 99.62 -59.43
N ARG A 90 -52.40 100.61 -59.25
CA ARG A 90 -52.02 101.93 -58.72
C ARG A 90 -51.55 101.82 -57.28
N LYS A 91 -52.17 100.96 -56.47
CA LYS A 91 -51.77 100.70 -55.09
C LYS A 91 -50.38 100.05 -55.04
N GLU A 92 -50.17 98.97 -55.79
CA GLU A 92 -48.86 98.31 -55.87
C GLU A 92 -47.76 99.25 -56.36
N HIS A 93 -48.05 100.02 -57.42
CA HIS A 93 -47.13 101.02 -57.94
C HIS A 93 -46.80 102.09 -56.89
N ARG A 94 -47.79 102.58 -56.14
CA ARG A 94 -47.56 103.56 -55.07
C ARG A 94 -46.72 102.99 -53.95
N ASP A 95 -46.98 101.74 -53.54
CA ASP A 95 -46.25 101.08 -52.47
C ASP A 95 -44.78 100.85 -52.87
N VAL A 96 -44.52 100.47 -54.12
CA VAL A 96 -43.16 100.37 -54.66
C VAL A 96 -42.50 101.75 -54.77
N VAL A 97 -43.23 102.76 -55.24
CA VAL A 97 -42.71 104.14 -55.34
C VAL A 97 -42.28 104.67 -53.98
N ALA A 98 -43.04 104.38 -52.92
CA ALA A 98 -42.72 104.81 -51.56
C ALA A 98 -41.41 104.19 -51.03
N ILE A 99 -41.02 103.00 -51.51
CA ILE A 99 -39.80 102.31 -51.09
C ILE A 99 -38.62 102.47 -52.07
N ILE A 100 -38.79 103.22 -53.17
CA ILE A 100 -37.72 103.51 -54.14
C ILE A 100 -36.41 103.97 -53.49
N PRO A 101 -36.39 104.89 -52.49
CA PRO A 101 -35.13 105.32 -51.89
C PRO A 101 -34.33 104.17 -51.27
N LYS A 102 -35.02 103.17 -50.70
CA LYS A 102 -34.39 101.97 -50.14
C LYS A 102 -34.00 100.96 -51.23
N LEU A 103 -34.84 100.79 -52.24
CA LEU A 103 -34.51 99.94 -53.40
C LEU A 103 -33.30 100.47 -54.18
N GLN A 104 -33.12 101.80 -54.26
CA GLN A 104 -31.94 102.42 -54.88
C GLN A 104 -30.63 102.08 -54.16
N ALA A 105 -30.68 101.81 -52.85
CA ALA A 105 -29.50 101.39 -52.09
C ALA A 105 -29.04 99.96 -52.46
N ILE A 106 -29.96 99.11 -52.91
CA ILE A 106 -29.68 97.73 -53.33
C ILE A 106 -29.39 97.68 -54.84
N LYS A 107 -30.25 98.32 -55.66
CA LYS A 107 -30.16 98.35 -57.13
C LYS A 107 -30.54 99.71 -57.71
N PRO A 108 -29.56 100.60 -57.97
CA PRO A 108 -29.83 101.97 -58.38
C PRO A 108 -30.31 102.14 -59.83
N ALA A 109 -29.94 101.26 -60.76
CA ALA A 109 -30.27 101.42 -62.19
C ALA A 109 -31.73 101.01 -62.50
N GLU A 110 -32.16 99.88 -61.96
CA GLU A 110 -33.49 99.31 -62.14
C GLU A 110 -34.54 100.08 -61.31
N SER A 111 -34.19 100.52 -60.10
CA SER A 111 -35.05 101.36 -59.26
C SER A 111 -35.28 102.76 -59.83
N LYS A 112 -34.31 103.30 -60.58
CA LYS A 112 -34.54 104.55 -61.36
C LYS A 112 -35.50 104.30 -62.52
N SER A 113 -35.35 103.18 -63.21
CA SER A 113 -36.21 102.82 -64.35
C SER A 113 -37.67 102.65 -63.92
N ILE A 114 -37.94 101.96 -62.80
CA ILE A 114 -39.31 101.81 -62.28
C ILE A 114 -39.91 103.15 -61.82
N SER A 115 -39.07 104.06 -61.30
CA SER A 115 -39.50 105.41 -60.88
C SER A 115 -39.98 106.30 -62.04
N THR A 116 -39.50 106.03 -63.25
CA THR A 116 -39.87 106.80 -64.46
C THR A 116 -41.17 106.34 -65.09
N ILE A 117 -41.71 105.18 -64.66
CA ILE A 117 -42.99 104.69 -65.15
C ILE A 117 -44.11 105.49 -64.46
N SER A 118 -44.82 106.30 -65.23
CA SER A 118 -46.00 107.02 -64.74
C SER A 118 -47.25 106.17 -64.87
N PHE A 119 -48.06 106.08 -63.81
CA PHE A 119 -49.35 105.41 -63.86
C PHE A 119 -50.31 106.14 -64.84
N PRO A 120 -50.95 105.44 -65.80
CA PRO A 120 -51.80 106.07 -66.80
C PRO A 120 -53.09 106.66 -66.18
N GLY A 121 -53.60 107.73 -66.80
CA GLY A 121 -54.94 108.27 -66.47
C GLY A 121 -56.02 107.34 -67.03
N ILE A 122 -56.71 106.64 -66.13
CA ILE A 122 -57.85 105.76 -66.44
C ILE A 122 -59.14 106.52 -66.12
N GLY A 123 -59.94 106.80 -67.14
CA GLY A 123 -61.18 107.56 -67.05
C GLY A 123 -62.38 106.66 -66.81
N ALA A 124 -63.15 106.37 -67.88
CA ALA A 124 -64.36 105.57 -67.80
C ALA A 124 -64.09 104.05 -67.75
N GLY A 125 -62.87 103.62 -68.09
CA GLY A 125 -62.51 102.20 -68.22
C GLY A 125 -62.80 101.63 -69.61
N ASP A 126 -62.90 102.49 -70.62
CA ASP A 126 -63.13 102.07 -72.00
C ASP A 126 -61.95 101.27 -72.58
N MET A 127 -62.09 100.79 -73.82
CA MET A 127 -61.03 99.99 -74.47
C MET A 127 -59.68 100.71 -74.57
N LYS A 128 -59.69 102.05 -74.72
CA LYS A 128 -58.45 102.84 -74.76
C LYS A 128 -57.79 102.91 -73.39
N ASP A 129 -58.59 103.04 -72.33
CA ASP A 129 -58.10 102.99 -70.96
C ASP A 129 -57.52 101.60 -70.63
N PHE A 130 -58.15 100.52 -71.08
CA PHE A 130 -57.64 99.15 -70.92
C PHE A 130 -56.29 98.93 -71.62
N GLU A 131 -56.14 99.39 -72.87
CA GLU A 131 -54.87 99.28 -73.60
C GLU A 131 -53.72 100.02 -72.90
N LYS A 132 -53.99 101.23 -72.38
CA LYS A 132 -53.00 101.98 -71.58
C LYS A 132 -52.64 101.26 -70.28
N LEU A 133 -53.62 100.68 -69.59
CA LEU A 133 -53.38 99.92 -68.36
C LEU A 133 -52.54 98.68 -68.64
N MET A 134 -52.81 97.98 -69.74
CA MET A 134 -52.05 96.81 -70.17
C MET A 134 -50.59 97.15 -70.48
N GLU A 135 -50.34 98.23 -71.23
CA GLU A 135 -48.98 98.67 -71.55
C GLU A 135 -48.18 99.07 -70.30
N PHE A 136 -48.83 99.78 -69.37
CA PHE A 136 -48.27 100.08 -68.06
C PHE A 136 -47.95 98.80 -67.28
N ALA A 137 -48.91 97.87 -67.16
CA ALA A 137 -48.76 96.65 -66.38
C ALA A 137 -47.62 95.77 -66.91
N LYS A 138 -47.49 95.62 -68.24
CA LYS A 138 -46.37 94.90 -68.87
C LYS A 138 -45.02 95.53 -68.57
N SER A 139 -44.93 96.86 -68.67
CA SER A 139 -43.69 97.59 -68.42
C SER A 139 -43.30 97.56 -66.93
N TYR A 140 -44.27 97.77 -66.05
CA TYR A 140 -44.09 97.79 -64.60
C TYR A 140 -43.73 96.41 -64.05
N SER A 141 -44.49 95.36 -64.39
CA SER A 141 -44.26 94.00 -63.87
C SER A 141 -42.91 93.43 -64.27
N LYS A 142 -42.45 93.68 -65.50
CA LYS A 142 -41.15 93.22 -65.98
C LYS A 142 -40.01 93.77 -65.11
N LEU A 143 -40.04 95.06 -64.79
CA LEU A 143 -39.04 95.66 -63.91
C LEU A 143 -39.22 95.24 -62.45
N TYR A 144 -40.48 95.17 -61.98
CA TYR A 144 -40.80 94.75 -60.61
C TYR A 144 -40.27 93.36 -60.28
N LEU A 145 -40.51 92.37 -61.16
CA LEU A 145 -40.10 90.98 -60.93
C LEU A 145 -38.59 90.82 -60.88
N ILE A 146 -37.85 91.55 -61.74
CA ILE A 146 -36.38 91.55 -61.72
C ILE A 146 -35.86 92.09 -60.38
N ILE A 147 -36.42 93.22 -59.93
CA ILE A 147 -36.03 93.82 -58.64
C ILE A 147 -36.40 92.89 -57.48
N PHE A 148 -37.58 92.24 -57.53
CA PHE A 148 -38.05 91.35 -56.48
C PHE A 148 -37.17 90.11 -56.31
N GLU A 149 -36.79 89.44 -57.39
CA GLU A 149 -35.94 88.24 -57.35
C GLU A 149 -34.56 88.57 -56.77
N ASP A 150 -33.96 89.68 -57.21
CA ASP A 150 -32.65 90.12 -56.74
C ASP A 150 -32.68 90.51 -55.26
N VAL A 151 -33.68 91.28 -54.81
CA VAL A 151 -33.83 91.65 -53.40
C VAL A 151 -34.05 90.41 -52.54
N SER A 152 -34.92 89.48 -52.95
CA SER A 152 -35.16 88.23 -52.21
C SER A 152 -33.88 87.41 -52.03
N ARG A 153 -33.06 87.29 -53.09
CA ARG A 153 -31.78 86.56 -53.04
C ARG A 153 -30.78 87.21 -52.08
N GLU A 154 -30.66 88.53 -52.11
CA GLU A 154 -29.75 89.27 -51.23
C GLU A 154 -30.14 89.10 -49.76
N VAL A 155 -31.43 89.28 -49.43
CA VAL A 155 -31.93 89.13 -48.05
C VAL A 155 -31.73 87.71 -47.53
N LYS A 156 -31.94 86.70 -48.38
CA LYS A 156 -31.66 85.30 -48.02
C LYS A 156 -30.18 85.06 -47.73
N SER A 157 -29.29 85.59 -48.58
CA SER A 157 -27.84 85.48 -48.36
C SER A 157 -27.44 86.06 -47.01
N VAL A 158 -27.97 87.24 -46.66
CA VAL A 158 -27.69 87.88 -45.36
C VAL A 158 -28.21 87.03 -44.19
N LEU A 159 -29.42 86.47 -44.29
CA LEU A 159 -29.98 85.59 -43.25
C LEU A 159 -29.11 84.35 -43.02
N ASP A 160 -28.74 83.66 -44.10
CA ASP A 160 -27.95 82.43 -44.04
C ASP A 160 -26.52 82.70 -43.53
N GLU A 161 -25.90 83.79 -43.96
CA GLU A 161 -24.58 84.24 -43.46
C GLU A 161 -24.61 84.55 -41.96
N ASN A 162 -25.64 85.26 -41.49
CA ASN A 162 -25.79 85.58 -40.07
C ASN A 162 -25.98 84.30 -39.23
N LYS A 163 -26.80 83.35 -39.68
CA LYS A 163 -26.99 82.06 -39.00
C LYS A 163 -25.68 81.28 -38.86
N ALA A 164 -24.94 81.13 -39.95
CA ALA A 164 -23.63 80.46 -39.94
C ALA A 164 -22.63 81.16 -39.00
N THR A 165 -22.70 82.50 -38.93
CA THR A 165 -21.85 83.29 -38.04
C THR A 165 -22.21 83.06 -36.57
N VAL A 166 -23.50 83.03 -36.21
CA VAL A 166 -23.97 82.74 -34.84
C VAL A 166 -23.47 81.36 -34.39
N ASP A 167 -23.68 80.32 -35.20
CA ASP A 167 -23.27 78.94 -34.87
C ASP A 167 -21.76 78.80 -34.66
N THR A 168 -20.96 79.58 -35.42
CA THR A 168 -19.51 79.61 -35.26
C THR A 168 -19.11 80.37 -34.00
N TYR A 169 -19.77 81.48 -33.70
CA TYR A 169 -19.40 82.34 -32.58
C TYR A 169 -19.78 81.71 -31.24
N GLU A 170 -20.95 81.07 -31.14
CA GLU A 170 -21.44 80.38 -29.93
C GLU A 170 -20.49 79.30 -29.41
N ARG A 171 -19.60 78.75 -30.27
CA ARG A 171 -18.56 77.79 -29.86
C ARG A 171 -17.46 78.40 -29.00
N HIS A 172 -17.27 79.72 -29.07
CA HIS A 172 -16.13 80.41 -28.47
C HIS A 172 -16.53 81.55 -27.53
N VAL A 173 -17.68 82.18 -27.76
CA VAL A 173 -18.20 83.31 -26.97
C VAL A 173 -19.72 83.17 -26.83
N THR A 174 -20.27 83.55 -25.68
CA THR A 174 -21.72 83.60 -25.47
C THR A 174 -22.35 84.72 -26.29
N ILE A 175 -23.29 84.37 -27.18
CA ILE A 175 -24.06 85.33 -27.98
C ILE A 175 -25.41 85.62 -27.31
N ASP A 176 -25.75 86.90 -27.17
CA ASP A 176 -27.07 87.29 -26.66
C ASP A 176 -28.12 87.11 -27.77
N LYS A 177 -28.99 86.11 -27.60
CA LYS A 177 -30.02 85.76 -28.58
C LYS A 177 -31.07 86.86 -28.77
N SER A 178 -31.20 87.80 -27.83
CA SER A 178 -32.11 88.94 -27.97
C SER A 178 -31.63 89.95 -29.02
N GLU A 179 -30.31 90.13 -29.13
CA GLU A 179 -29.63 91.04 -30.08
C GLU A 179 -29.55 90.50 -31.51
N VAL A 180 -29.79 89.19 -31.71
CA VAL A 180 -29.86 88.53 -33.03
C VAL A 180 -31.21 87.82 -33.25
N SER A 181 -32.25 88.34 -32.60
CA SER A 181 -33.58 87.72 -32.58
C SER A 181 -34.19 87.57 -33.97
N THR A 182 -33.87 88.45 -34.92
CA THR A 182 -34.38 88.39 -36.30
C THR A 182 -33.79 87.20 -37.05
N THR A 183 -32.49 86.96 -36.91
CA THR A 183 -31.74 85.85 -37.52
C THR A 183 -32.20 84.50 -36.97
N VAL A 184 -32.45 84.42 -35.65
CA VAL A 184 -32.88 83.20 -34.97
C VAL A 184 -34.35 82.86 -35.29
N SER A 185 -35.22 83.86 -35.41
CA SER A 185 -36.67 83.65 -35.55
C SER A 185 -37.16 83.40 -36.98
N ASN A 186 -36.39 83.80 -38.01
CA ASN A 186 -36.81 83.63 -39.41
C ASN A 186 -36.12 82.41 -40.05
N GLU A 187 -36.90 81.50 -40.62
CA GLU A 187 -36.39 80.33 -41.33
C GLU A 187 -36.07 80.60 -42.80
N ASP A 188 -36.94 81.33 -43.51
CA ASP A 188 -36.82 81.60 -44.97
C ASP A 188 -37.45 82.96 -45.36
N VAL A 189 -37.18 83.41 -46.59
CA VAL A 189 -37.68 84.69 -47.15
C VAL A 189 -38.77 84.52 -48.21
N ALA A 190 -39.18 83.28 -48.50
CA ALA A 190 -40.15 82.98 -49.55
C ALA A 190 -41.57 83.48 -49.22
N GLY A 191 -42.26 84.04 -50.22
CA GLY A 191 -43.66 84.49 -50.08
C GLY A 191 -43.87 85.88 -49.44
N LEU A 192 -42.78 86.57 -49.08
CA LEU A 192 -42.82 87.93 -48.56
C LEU A 192 -43.01 88.97 -49.68
N THR A 193 -43.73 90.06 -49.40
CA THR A 193 -43.85 91.18 -50.36
C THR A 193 -42.53 91.95 -50.45
N MET A 194 -42.31 92.71 -51.54
CA MET A 194 -41.11 93.55 -51.69
C MET A 194 -40.91 94.49 -50.49
N ARG A 195 -41.99 94.99 -49.89
CA ARG A 195 -41.95 95.84 -48.70
C ARG A 195 -41.46 95.08 -47.47
N ASP A 196 -41.95 93.85 -47.25
CA ASP A 196 -41.58 93.04 -46.11
C ASP A 196 -40.13 92.54 -46.21
N LEU A 197 -39.67 92.21 -47.42
CA LEU A 197 -38.27 91.87 -47.68
C LEU A 197 -37.32 93.01 -47.28
N ILE A 198 -37.66 94.26 -47.60
CA ILE A 198 -36.85 95.42 -47.23
C ILE A 198 -36.83 95.63 -45.71
N ILE A 199 -37.97 95.46 -45.03
CA ILE A 199 -38.05 95.56 -43.56
C ILE A 199 -37.23 94.46 -42.90
N LEU A 200 -37.29 93.24 -43.40
CA LEU A 200 -36.51 92.12 -42.92
C LEU A 200 -35.02 92.38 -43.12
N ASN A 201 -34.61 92.88 -44.29
CA ASN A 201 -33.22 93.20 -44.58
C ASN A 201 -32.65 94.23 -43.61
N ASP A 202 -33.40 95.31 -43.35
CA ASP A 202 -32.96 96.36 -42.42
C ASP A 202 -32.65 95.77 -41.03
N LYS A 203 -33.51 94.87 -40.54
CA LYS A 203 -33.33 94.19 -39.25
C LYS A 203 -32.19 93.17 -39.28
N LEU A 204 -32.05 92.38 -40.35
CA LEU A 204 -30.93 91.44 -40.48
C LEU A 204 -29.57 92.15 -40.58
N MET A 205 -29.54 93.36 -41.14
CA MET A 205 -28.34 94.19 -41.15
C MET A 205 -28.00 94.74 -39.76
N GLU A 206 -28.99 94.97 -38.89
CA GLU A 206 -28.77 95.29 -37.46
C GLU A 206 -28.17 94.09 -36.72
N ASP A 207 -28.75 92.90 -36.85
CA ASP A 207 -28.20 91.65 -36.31
C ASP A 207 -26.74 91.43 -36.80
N ARG A 208 -26.49 91.64 -38.10
CA ARG A 208 -25.16 91.51 -38.70
C ARG A 208 -24.17 92.51 -38.11
N LYS A 209 -24.60 93.73 -37.80
CA LYS A 209 -23.76 94.74 -37.16
C LYS A 209 -23.36 94.32 -35.74
N TYR A 210 -24.28 93.73 -34.98
CA TYR A 210 -23.97 93.15 -33.67
C TYR A 210 -22.94 92.02 -33.80
N LEU A 211 -23.16 91.06 -34.70
CA LEU A 211 -22.23 89.95 -34.95
C LEU A 211 -20.84 90.46 -35.36
N ASN A 212 -20.77 91.42 -36.29
CA ASN A 212 -19.51 92.02 -36.69
C ASN A 212 -18.75 92.70 -35.54
N SER A 213 -19.45 93.26 -34.54
CA SER A 213 -18.81 93.86 -33.36
C SER A 213 -18.15 92.83 -32.45
N ARG A 214 -18.59 91.56 -32.49
CA ARG A 214 -18.03 90.44 -31.71
C ARG A 214 -16.91 89.69 -32.44
N LYS A 215 -16.68 89.97 -33.71
CA LYS A 215 -15.68 89.29 -34.55
C LYS A 215 -14.28 89.31 -33.95
N ASP A 216 -13.84 90.45 -33.45
CA ASP A 216 -12.48 90.60 -32.89
C ASP A 216 -12.31 89.83 -31.58
N GLU A 217 -13.36 89.80 -30.75
CA GLU A 217 -13.40 89.03 -29.50
C GLU A 217 -13.33 87.53 -29.77
N VAL A 218 -14.15 87.03 -30.71
CA VAL A 218 -14.13 85.62 -31.14
C VAL A 218 -12.80 85.25 -31.77
N SER A 219 -12.23 86.11 -32.63
CA SER A 219 -10.92 85.86 -33.26
C SER A 219 -9.81 85.75 -32.22
N LYS A 220 -9.83 86.60 -31.19
CA LYS A 220 -8.85 86.55 -30.09
C LYS A 220 -8.99 85.28 -29.25
N MET A 221 -10.21 84.88 -28.91
CA MET A 221 -10.49 83.67 -28.12
C MET A 221 -10.20 82.39 -28.89
N LEU A 222 -10.55 82.34 -30.18
CA LEU A 222 -10.22 81.22 -31.05
C LEU A 222 -8.70 81.10 -31.25
N GLY A 223 -8.00 82.22 -31.50
CA GLY A 223 -6.55 82.23 -31.62
C GLY A 223 -5.83 81.71 -30.36
N SER A 224 -6.25 82.15 -29.16
CA SER A 224 -5.68 81.65 -27.91
C SER A 224 -6.01 80.18 -27.66
N SER A 225 -7.27 79.77 -27.93
CA SER A 225 -7.69 78.37 -27.80
C SER A 225 -6.94 77.45 -28.75
N LEU A 226 -6.69 77.86 -30.00
CA LEU A 226 -5.96 77.06 -30.98
C LEU A 226 -4.50 76.83 -30.60
N VAL A 227 -3.82 77.87 -30.13
CA VAL A 227 -2.43 77.74 -29.65
C VAL A 227 -2.38 76.79 -28.45
N SER A 228 -3.24 77.00 -27.45
CA SER A 228 -3.33 76.15 -26.26
C SER A 228 -3.63 74.69 -26.61
N ASP A 229 -4.61 74.44 -27.48
CA ASP A 229 -5.00 73.10 -27.89
C ASP A 229 -3.93 72.40 -28.73
N THR A 230 -3.20 73.16 -29.55
CA THR A 230 -2.09 72.62 -30.34
C THR A 230 -0.92 72.26 -29.44
N GLU A 231 -0.60 73.08 -28.44
CA GLU A 231 0.42 72.77 -27.43
C GLU A 231 0.06 71.54 -26.59
N SER A 232 -1.20 71.44 -26.17
CA SER A 232 -1.72 70.26 -25.44
C SER A 232 -1.62 68.98 -26.28
N LEU A 233 -1.97 69.06 -27.57
CA LEU A 233 -1.82 67.93 -28.48
C LEU A 233 -0.34 67.59 -28.74
N GLN A 234 0.54 68.59 -28.86
CA GLN A 234 1.98 68.39 -29.02
C GLN A 234 2.58 67.69 -27.80
N ALA A 235 2.21 68.08 -26.58
CA ALA A 235 2.63 67.40 -25.35
C ALA A 235 2.13 65.94 -25.30
N SER A 236 0.90 65.71 -25.77
CA SER A 236 0.31 64.37 -25.90
C SER A 236 1.09 63.50 -26.90
N VAL A 237 1.51 64.07 -28.03
CA VAL A 237 2.35 63.42 -29.05
C VAL A 237 3.72 63.05 -28.50
N GLU A 238 4.37 63.96 -27.78
CA GLU A 238 5.68 63.68 -27.16
C GLU A 238 5.59 62.60 -26.09
N THR A 239 4.50 62.58 -25.32
CA THR A 239 4.24 61.52 -24.34
C THR A 239 4.04 60.17 -25.02
N ALA A 240 3.24 60.12 -26.09
CA ALA A 240 3.02 58.90 -26.87
C ALA A 240 4.33 58.36 -27.48
N ALA A 241 5.15 59.25 -28.06
CA ALA A 241 6.44 58.87 -28.63
C ALA A 241 7.41 58.33 -27.56
N ARG A 242 7.44 58.93 -26.36
CA ARG A 242 8.22 58.39 -25.22
C ARG A 242 7.74 57.01 -24.77
N LEU A 243 6.44 56.74 -24.87
CA LEU A 243 5.83 55.45 -24.58
C LEU A 243 6.03 54.42 -25.71
N GLY A 244 6.66 54.80 -26.83
CA GLY A 244 7.00 53.90 -27.93
C GLY A 244 5.98 53.87 -29.08
N LEU A 245 5.07 54.84 -29.18
CA LEU A 245 4.20 54.95 -30.35
C LEU A 245 4.96 55.58 -31.53
N ASP A 246 5.13 54.81 -32.62
CA ASP A 246 5.73 55.29 -33.86
C ASP A 246 4.79 56.27 -34.58
N LEU A 247 5.04 57.57 -34.34
CA LEU A 247 4.34 58.65 -35.03
C LEU A 247 5.16 59.10 -36.26
N PRO A 248 4.53 59.35 -37.42
CA PRO A 248 5.23 59.90 -38.58
C PRO A 248 5.92 61.22 -38.23
N MET A 249 7.19 61.40 -38.66
CA MET A 249 7.96 62.63 -38.42
C MET A 249 7.22 63.91 -38.86
N GLU A 250 6.37 63.80 -39.88
CA GLU A 250 5.55 64.91 -40.39
C GLU A 250 4.46 65.37 -39.42
N PHE A 251 4.02 64.53 -38.47
CA PHE A 251 2.89 64.83 -37.60
C PHE A 251 3.20 65.96 -36.60
N SER A 252 4.34 65.90 -35.92
CA SER A 252 4.78 66.99 -35.04
C SER A 252 5.13 68.26 -35.83
N GLN A 253 5.60 68.13 -37.07
CA GLN A 253 5.86 69.29 -37.93
C GLN A 253 4.55 69.99 -38.31
N GLN A 254 3.51 69.23 -38.64
CA GLN A 254 2.17 69.75 -38.92
C GLN A 254 1.59 70.53 -37.74
N LEU A 255 1.70 70.01 -36.50
CA LEU A 255 1.23 70.73 -35.30
C LEU A 255 2.00 72.04 -35.06
N ARG A 256 3.32 72.06 -35.26
CA ARG A 256 4.11 73.30 -35.16
C ARG A 256 3.70 74.33 -36.20
N ILE A 257 3.39 73.91 -37.42
CA ILE A 257 2.89 74.80 -38.48
C ILE A 257 1.54 75.39 -38.06
N ILE A 258 0.61 74.56 -37.55
CA ILE A 258 -0.71 75.00 -37.08
C ILE A 258 -0.56 76.05 -35.95
N ALA A 259 0.26 75.79 -34.94
CA ALA A 259 0.47 76.73 -33.83
C ALA A 259 1.08 78.07 -34.30
N ARG A 260 2.10 77.99 -35.17
CA ARG A 260 2.74 79.19 -35.74
C ARG A 260 1.76 80.01 -36.55
N ASP A 261 0.97 79.37 -37.40
CA ASP A 261 0.05 80.06 -38.30
C ASP A 261 -1.17 80.59 -37.52
N ALA A 262 -1.61 79.91 -36.47
CA ALA A 262 -2.66 80.38 -35.56
C ALA A 262 -2.23 81.65 -34.80
N SER A 263 -0.96 81.73 -34.37
CA SER A 263 -0.42 82.92 -33.69
C SER A 263 -0.32 84.16 -34.58
N LYS A 264 -0.32 83.98 -35.91
CA LYS A 264 -0.16 85.04 -36.92
C LYS A 264 -1.46 85.41 -37.63
N ALA A 265 -2.46 84.54 -37.60
CA ALA A 265 -3.74 84.77 -38.24
C ALA A 265 -4.45 85.97 -37.59
N GLN A 266 -4.81 86.96 -38.41
CA GLN A 266 -5.55 88.16 -37.99
C GLN A 266 -7.01 88.12 -38.42
N ASP A 267 -7.39 87.13 -39.22
CA ASP A 267 -8.73 86.93 -39.75
C ASP A 267 -9.35 85.62 -39.26
N LEU A 268 -10.64 85.69 -38.94
CA LEU A 268 -11.41 84.57 -38.40
C LEU A 268 -11.43 83.36 -39.34
N THR A 269 -11.48 83.59 -40.65
CA THR A 269 -11.54 82.51 -41.66
C THR A 269 -10.30 81.63 -41.63
N SER A 270 -9.11 82.23 -41.54
CA SER A 270 -7.86 81.49 -41.36
C SER A 270 -7.83 80.71 -40.04
N LEU A 271 -8.31 81.31 -38.95
CA LEU A 271 -8.38 80.64 -37.65
C LEU A 271 -9.31 79.41 -37.67
N VAL A 272 -10.50 79.50 -38.27
CA VAL A 272 -11.43 78.36 -38.40
C VAL A 272 -10.85 77.25 -39.30
N SER A 273 -10.12 77.61 -40.35
CA SER A 273 -9.41 76.61 -41.16
C SER A 273 -8.35 75.86 -40.36
N LEU A 274 -7.59 76.56 -39.51
CA LEU A 274 -6.58 75.95 -38.64
C LEU A 274 -7.21 75.08 -37.55
N GLU A 275 -8.38 75.47 -37.03
CA GLU A 275 -9.17 74.64 -36.10
C GLU A 275 -9.55 73.29 -36.72
N ASN A 276 -10.05 73.29 -37.95
CA ASN A 276 -10.41 72.06 -38.66
C ASN A 276 -9.19 71.15 -38.91
N GLN A 277 -8.04 71.74 -39.25
CA GLN A 277 -6.78 71.00 -39.38
C GLN A 277 -6.34 70.38 -38.05
N LEU A 278 -6.41 71.15 -36.95
CA LEU A 278 -6.09 70.67 -35.61
C LEU A 278 -7.03 69.54 -35.18
N HIS A 279 -8.34 69.68 -35.43
CA HIS A 279 -9.33 68.65 -35.14
C HIS A 279 -9.05 67.34 -35.91
N THR A 280 -8.69 67.45 -37.18
CA THR A 280 -8.28 66.30 -38.00
C THR A 280 -7.06 65.60 -37.40
N SER A 281 -6.07 66.35 -36.93
CA SER A 281 -4.89 65.81 -36.23
C SER A 281 -5.28 65.13 -34.91
N LYS A 282 -6.18 65.72 -34.11
CA LYS A 282 -6.71 65.09 -32.88
C LYS A 282 -7.34 63.72 -33.17
N ILE A 283 -8.15 63.60 -34.21
CA ILE A 283 -8.78 62.33 -34.62
C ILE A 283 -7.72 61.29 -35.04
N LYS A 284 -6.75 61.68 -35.87
CA LYS A 284 -5.67 60.78 -36.31
C LYS A 284 -4.90 60.22 -35.12
N MET A 285 -4.50 61.07 -34.17
CA MET A 285 -3.79 60.67 -32.96
C MET A 285 -4.63 59.71 -32.11
N ALA A 286 -5.91 60.02 -31.91
CA ALA A 286 -6.82 59.16 -31.16
C ALA A 286 -6.92 57.77 -31.81
N ASN A 287 -7.10 57.67 -33.13
CA ASN A 287 -7.20 56.40 -33.82
C ASN A 287 -5.90 55.58 -33.72
N MET A 288 -4.73 56.20 -33.89
CA MET A 288 -3.44 55.51 -33.73
C MET A 288 -3.27 54.92 -32.32
N LEU A 289 -3.68 55.66 -31.28
CA LEU A 289 -3.67 55.16 -29.90
C LEU A 289 -4.64 54.00 -29.71
N ARG A 290 -5.88 54.12 -30.23
CA ARG A 290 -6.89 53.04 -30.14
C ARG A 290 -6.38 51.75 -30.77
N ASP A 291 -5.88 51.85 -32.00
CA ASP A 291 -5.37 50.69 -32.74
C ASP A 291 -4.22 50.03 -31.98
N LYS A 292 -3.28 50.82 -31.43
CA LYS A 292 -2.16 50.26 -30.69
C LYS A 292 -2.56 49.63 -29.36
N ILE A 293 -3.50 50.22 -28.62
CA ILE A 293 -4.05 49.65 -27.37
C ILE A 293 -4.69 48.29 -27.63
N ILE A 294 -5.49 48.17 -28.71
CA ILE A 294 -6.14 46.92 -29.10
C ILE A 294 -5.09 45.88 -29.51
N ASN A 295 -4.11 46.28 -30.31
CA ASN A 295 -3.13 45.37 -30.88
C ASN A 295 -2.12 44.83 -29.85
N ILE A 296 -1.69 45.61 -28.85
CA ILE A 296 -0.73 45.12 -27.83
C ILE A 296 -1.25 43.86 -27.14
N LYS A 297 -2.52 43.86 -26.71
CA LYS A 297 -3.13 42.67 -26.08
C LYS A 297 -3.07 41.46 -27.00
N HIS A 298 -3.47 41.65 -28.25
CA HIS A 298 -3.55 40.56 -29.23
C HIS A 298 -2.16 40.04 -29.61
N GLU A 299 -1.21 40.92 -29.92
CA GLU A 299 0.18 40.59 -30.27
C GLU A 299 0.86 39.80 -29.15
N VAL A 300 0.77 40.29 -27.90
CA VAL A 300 1.39 39.61 -26.74
C VAL A 300 0.75 38.25 -26.49
N THR A 301 -0.59 38.17 -26.51
CA THR A 301 -1.30 36.91 -26.24
C THR A 301 -1.04 35.88 -27.34
N GLN A 302 -1.10 36.29 -28.61
CA GLN A 302 -0.88 35.41 -29.75
C GLN A 302 0.54 34.80 -29.73
N LYS A 303 1.56 35.63 -29.48
CA LYS A 303 2.96 35.17 -29.38
C LYS A 303 3.16 34.11 -28.29
N ILE A 304 2.49 34.28 -27.14
CA ILE A 304 2.63 33.37 -26.02
C ILE A 304 1.88 32.05 -26.26
N VAL A 305 0.69 32.13 -26.89
CA VAL A 305 -0.11 30.95 -27.29
C VAL A 305 0.61 30.14 -28.38
N ASP A 306 1.14 30.80 -29.41
CA ASP A 306 1.92 30.15 -30.48
C ASP A 306 3.20 29.48 -29.91
N GLY A 307 3.70 30.01 -28.79
CA GLY A 307 4.78 29.44 -27.99
C GLY A 307 4.42 28.21 -27.14
N GLY A 308 3.15 27.83 -27.08
CA GLY A 308 2.68 26.71 -26.24
C GLY A 308 2.80 26.96 -24.73
N ILE A 309 2.90 28.23 -24.31
CA ILE A 309 2.90 28.64 -22.91
C ILE A 309 1.43 28.82 -22.48
N PRO A 310 0.97 28.19 -21.39
CA PRO A 310 -0.40 28.37 -20.89
C PRO A 310 -0.66 29.84 -20.56
N THR A 311 -1.78 30.39 -21.03
CA THR A 311 -2.22 31.77 -20.70
C THR A 311 -2.95 31.84 -19.36
N THR A 312 -2.58 31.01 -18.40
CA THR A 312 -3.17 30.99 -17.06
C THR A 312 -2.67 32.20 -16.25
N SER A 313 -3.47 32.65 -15.28
CA SER A 313 -3.17 33.83 -14.45
C SER A 313 -1.90 33.70 -13.62
N GLU A 314 -1.41 32.48 -13.41
CA GLU A 314 -0.16 32.19 -12.70
C GLU A 314 1.08 32.43 -13.57
N VAL A 315 0.94 32.37 -14.91
CA VAL A 315 2.06 32.44 -15.85
C VAL A 315 2.11 33.78 -16.58
N ILE A 316 0.95 34.36 -16.88
CA ILE A 316 0.83 35.67 -17.55
C ILE A 316 -0.08 36.57 -16.71
N PRO A 317 0.37 37.77 -16.34
CA PRO A 317 -0.48 38.77 -15.71
C PRO A 317 -1.71 39.07 -16.57
N ASN A 318 -2.88 39.27 -15.94
CA ASN A 318 -4.09 39.63 -16.67
C ASN A 318 -3.99 41.03 -17.28
N PRO A 319 -4.45 41.23 -18.52
CA PRO A 319 -4.43 42.55 -19.15
C PRO A 319 -5.36 43.52 -18.39
N PRO A 320 -4.97 44.80 -18.25
CA PRO A 320 -5.80 45.80 -17.58
C PRO A 320 -7.10 46.03 -18.37
N SER A 321 -8.19 46.31 -17.65
CA SER A 321 -9.44 46.77 -18.29
C SER A 321 -9.26 48.20 -18.76
N VAL A 322 -9.20 48.38 -20.08
CA VAL A 322 -9.04 49.69 -20.74
C VAL A 322 -10.24 49.94 -21.64
N SER A 323 -10.86 51.11 -21.50
CA SER A 323 -11.93 51.56 -22.40
C SER A 323 -11.33 52.32 -23.57
N VAL A 324 -11.77 52.00 -24.78
CA VAL A 324 -11.25 52.59 -26.03
C VAL A 324 -12.31 53.49 -26.69
N GLU A 325 -13.57 53.33 -26.30
CA GLU A 325 -14.73 54.03 -26.84
C GLU A 325 -14.98 55.34 -26.09
N GLY A 326 -15.18 56.44 -26.82
CA GLY A 326 -15.56 57.74 -26.27
C GLY A 326 -14.47 58.52 -25.52
N GLU A 327 -13.31 57.94 -25.24
CA GLU A 327 -12.23 58.63 -24.53
C GLU A 327 -11.50 59.66 -25.41
N GLY A 328 -11.21 60.83 -24.82
CA GLY A 328 -10.30 61.82 -25.39
C GLY A 328 -8.83 61.35 -25.35
N ILE A 329 -7.94 62.08 -26.02
CA ILE A 329 -6.52 61.69 -26.21
C ILE A 329 -5.80 61.43 -24.88
N ALA A 330 -6.07 62.20 -23.83
CA ALA A 330 -5.46 61.98 -22.51
C ALA A 330 -5.88 60.65 -21.86
N GLY A 331 -7.15 60.25 -22.00
CA GLY A 331 -7.65 58.96 -21.52
C GLY A 331 -7.01 57.81 -22.29
N LEU A 332 -6.98 57.93 -23.63
CA LEU A 332 -6.31 56.96 -24.50
C LEU A 332 -4.81 56.83 -24.19
N LEU A 333 -4.10 57.92 -23.87
CA LEU A 333 -2.70 57.85 -23.46
C LEU A 333 -2.50 57.13 -22.13
N SER A 334 -3.37 57.37 -21.14
CA SER A 334 -3.32 56.65 -19.86
C SER A 334 -3.59 55.16 -20.06
N SER A 335 -4.58 54.81 -20.88
CA SER A 335 -4.90 53.44 -21.28
C SER A 335 -3.72 52.78 -22.02
N TYR A 336 -3.05 53.51 -22.93
CA TYR A 336 -1.85 53.04 -23.63
C TYR A 336 -0.69 52.79 -22.66
N GLN A 337 -0.42 53.70 -21.73
CA GLN A 337 0.63 53.52 -20.72
C GLN A 337 0.39 52.27 -19.88
N ARG A 338 -0.85 52.02 -19.42
CA ARG A 338 -1.19 50.81 -18.66
C ARG A 338 -0.96 49.53 -19.47
N MET A 339 -1.23 49.56 -20.78
CA MET A 339 -0.97 48.42 -21.67
C MET A 339 0.54 48.17 -21.86
N VAL A 340 1.36 49.22 -21.96
CA VAL A 340 2.82 49.11 -22.04
C VAL A 340 3.41 48.59 -20.72
N GLU A 341 2.91 49.07 -19.58
CA GLU A 341 3.30 48.56 -18.26
C GLU A 341 2.95 47.07 -18.10
N TRP A 342 1.77 46.66 -18.57
CA TRP A 342 1.36 45.26 -18.60
C TRP A 342 2.28 44.41 -19.48
N GLU A 343 2.64 44.86 -20.68
CA GLU A 343 3.63 44.17 -21.54
C GLU A 343 4.97 44.01 -20.82
N GLY A 344 5.42 45.02 -20.08
CA GLY A 344 6.61 44.96 -19.23
C GLY A 344 6.49 43.91 -18.12
N GLN A 345 5.34 43.83 -17.44
CA GLN A 345 5.07 42.81 -16.42
C GLN A 345 5.07 41.40 -17.02
N VAL A 346 4.48 41.22 -18.22
CA VAL A 346 4.51 39.95 -18.95
C VAL A 346 5.95 39.54 -19.26
N ARG A 347 6.79 40.48 -19.71
CA ARG A 347 8.22 40.21 -19.97
C ARG A 347 8.96 39.76 -18.71
N ILE A 348 8.68 40.39 -17.55
CA ILE A 348 9.30 40.02 -16.27
C ILE A 348 8.86 38.61 -15.85
N ALA A 349 7.55 38.32 -15.88
CA ALA A 349 7.01 37.02 -15.50
C ALA A 349 7.55 35.88 -16.38
N LEU A 350 7.57 36.08 -17.71
CA LEU A 350 8.16 35.11 -18.65
C LEU A 350 9.64 34.87 -18.37
N ARG A 351 10.39 35.93 -18.05
CA ARG A 351 11.81 35.84 -17.72
C ARG A 351 12.05 35.05 -16.43
N GLU A 352 11.29 35.31 -15.37
CA GLU A 352 11.39 34.58 -14.10
C GLU A 352 11.11 33.09 -14.31
N ARG A 353 10.03 32.77 -15.05
CA ARG A 353 9.69 31.38 -15.35
C ARG A 353 10.75 30.67 -16.21
N LEU A 354 11.35 31.39 -17.16
CA LEU A 354 12.44 30.87 -17.97
C LEU A 354 13.70 30.61 -17.15
N TYR A 355 14.00 31.46 -16.15
CA TYR A 355 15.10 31.21 -15.23
C TYR A 355 14.86 29.96 -14.39
N GLU A 356 13.64 29.75 -13.87
CA GLU A 356 13.27 28.51 -13.15
C GLU A 356 13.45 27.26 -14.03
N LEU A 357 12.94 27.30 -15.27
CA LEU A 357 13.04 26.19 -16.20
C LEU A 357 14.50 25.90 -16.60
N LEU A 358 15.30 26.94 -16.78
CA LEU A 358 16.74 26.82 -17.05
C LEU A 358 17.52 26.28 -15.86
N ASP A 359 17.16 26.64 -14.62
CA ASP A 359 17.75 26.08 -13.39
C ASP A 359 17.40 24.60 -13.23
N ASP A 360 16.16 24.18 -13.54
CA ASP A 360 15.77 22.77 -13.52
C ASP A 360 16.57 21.93 -14.53
N VAL A 361 16.77 22.47 -15.75
CA VAL A 361 17.60 21.85 -16.78
C VAL A 361 19.10 21.88 -16.42
N GLU A 362 19.56 22.91 -15.69
CA GLU A 362 20.92 22.97 -15.16
C GLU A 362 21.17 21.86 -14.13
N LYS A 363 20.23 21.65 -13.20
CA LYS A 363 20.30 20.55 -12.22
C LYS A 363 20.26 19.18 -12.90
N ALA A 364 19.47 19.01 -13.96
CA ALA A 364 19.50 17.79 -14.77
C ALA A 364 20.92 17.49 -15.31
N SER A 365 21.65 18.54 -15.72
CA SER A 365 23.02 18.43 -16.24
C SER A 365 24.09 18.06 -15.19
N GLU A 366 23.76 18.08 -13.89
CA GLU A 366 24.66 17.64 -12.81
C GLU A 366 24.70 16.12 -12.67
N VAL A 367 23.63 15.43 -13.10
CA VAL A 367 23.47 13.97 -13.07
C VAL A 367 23.13 13.44 -14.47
N PRO A 368 24.10 13.46 -15.41
CA PRO A 368 23.86 13.12 -16.81
C PRO A 368 23.48 11.65 -17.03
N ASP A 369 23.94 10.74 -16.17
CA ASP A 369 23.66 9.30 -16.29
C ASP A 369 22.19 8.97 -16.03
N ASP A 370 21.59 9.61 -15.00
CA ASP A 370 20.18 9.38 -14.62
C ASP A 370 19.19 10.17 -15.52
N THR A 371 19.67 11.22 -16.20
CA THR A 371 18.87 12.10 -17.09
C THR A 371 19.05 11.80 -18.58
N GLY A 372 19.99 10.91 -18.95
CA GLY A 372 20.24 10.51 -20.34
C GLY A 372 20.98 11.54 -21.19
N ILE A 373 21.61 12.54 -20.57
CA ILE A 373 22.30 13.63 -21.27
C ILE A 373 23.63 13.11 -21.85
N LYS A 374 23.70 13.00 -23.17
CA LYS A 374 24.92 12.54 -23.88
C LYS A 374 25.98 13.63 -24.06
N ASP A 375 25.57 14.89 -24.14
CA ASP A 375 26.46 16.03 -24.40
C ASP A 375 26.19 17.18 -23.42
N VAL A 376 26.76 17.05 -22.22
CA VAL A 376 26.60 17.99 -21.11
C VAL A 376 27.15 19.38 -21.44
N ILE A 377 28.22 19.44 -22.24
CA ILE A 377 28.93 20.69 -22.56
C ILE A 377 28.01 21.60 -23.38
N THR A 378 27.37 21.04 -24.41
CA THR A 378 26.49 21.78 -25.31
C THR A 378 25.23 22.26 -24.60
N VAL A 379 24.68 21.43 -23.69
CA VAL A 379 23.53 21.81 -22.84
C VAL A 379 23.90 22.97 -21.90
N ARG A 380 25.04 22.89 -21.21
CA ARG A 380 25.48 23.96 -20.30
C ARG A 380 25.83 25.26 -21.02
N GLN A 381 26.42 25.19 -22.22
CA GLN A 381 26.66 26.35 -23.06
C GLN A 381 25.33 27.00 -23.47
N TYR A 382 24.35 26.21 -23.91
CA TYR A 382 23.03 26.72 -24.26
C TYR A 382 22.32 27.39 -23.07
N ILE A 383 22.42 26.83 -21.86
CA ILE A 383 21.86 27.44 -20.64
C ILE A 383 22.54 28.79 -20.37
N ALA A 384 23.87 28.83 -20.39
CA ALA A 384 24.63 30.05 -20.11
C ALA A 384 24.33 31.17 -21.13
N ASP A 385 24.27 30.82 -22.41
CA ASP A 385 23.94 31.74 -23.49
C ASP A 385 22.48 32.22 -23.37
N SER A 386 21.55 31.33 -23.06
CA SER A 386 20.14 31.67 -22.84
C SER A 386 19.97 32.61 -21.63
N LYS A 387 20.60 32.32 -20.49
CA LYS A 387 20.58 33.17 -19.29
C LYS A 387 21.15 34.57 -19.57
N LYS A 388 22.11 34.69 -20.49
CA LYS A 388 22.70 35.97 -20.92
C LYS A 388 21.75 36.73 -21.86
N SER A 389 21.18 36.06 -22.86
CA SER A 389 20.24 36.68 -23.81
C SER A 389 18.93 37.14 -23.15
N LEU A 390 18.44 36.42 -22.13
CA LEU A 390 17.21 36.77 -21.40
C LEU A 390 17.23 38.16 -20.73
N LYS A 391 18.41 38.77 -20.53
CA LYS A 391 18.53 40.10 -19.95
C LYS A 391 18.02 41.22 -20.87
N SER A 392 18.10 41.01 -22.19
CA SER A 392 17.71 41.99 -23.20
C SER A 392 16.69 41.45 -24.22
N ALA A 393 16.28 40.19 -24.08
CA ALA A 393 15.36 39.55 -25.01
C ALA A 393 13.98 40.22 -25.05
N ASP A 394 13.39 40.23 -26.24
CA ASP A 394 11.97 40.52 -26.44
C ASP A 394 11.13 39.24 -26.24
N ILE A 395 9.81 39.40 -26.17
CA ILE A 395 8.86 38.29 -25.91
C ILE A 395 9.04 37.15 -26.93
N ASP A 396 9.29 37.45 -28.21
CA ASP A 396 9.51 36.42 -29.24
C ASP A 396 10.77 35.58 -28.99
N GLU A 397 11.84 36.20 -28.53
CA GLU A 397 13.09 35.50 -28.23
C GLU A 397 12.95 34.67 -26.93
N MET A 398 12.26 35.21 -25.92
CA MET A 398 11.90 34.49 -24.71
C MET A 398 11.07 33.24 -25.00
N VAL A 399 10.07 33.33 -25.89
CA VAL A 399 9.25 32.20 -26.34
C VAL A 399 10.07 31.14 -27.07
N ARG A 400 11.01 31.53 -27.94
CA ARG A 400 11.89 30.57 -28.62
C ARG A 400 12.80 29.82 -27.66
N ILE A 401 13.33 30.51 -26.65
CA ILE A 401 14.12 29.89 -25.58
C ILE A 401 13.23 28.91 -24.81
N TYR A 402 12.00 29.31 -24.47
CA TYR A 402 11.04 28.47 -23.73
C TYR A 402 10.78 27.15 -24.44
N ILE A 403 10.45 27.17 -25.74
CA ILE A 403 10.11 25.94 -26.50
C ILE A 403 11.27 24.94 -26.44
N LYS A 404 12.51 25.42 -26.63
CA LYS A 404 13.70 24.57 -26.60
C LYS A 404 13.99 24.02 -25.20
N VAL A 405 13.95 24.87 -24.17
CA VAL A 405 14.23 24.45 -22.78
C VAL A 405 13.14 23.49 -22.29
N LYS A 406 11.88 23.72 -22.64
CA LYS A 406 10.76 22.83 -22.30
C LYS A 406 10.89 21.47 -22.96
N ALA A 407 11.27 21.42 -24.24
CA ALA A 407 11.53 20.14 -24.92
C ALA A 407 12.64 19.34 -24.23
N MET A 408 13.71 20.02 -23.79
CA MET A 408 14.80 19.39 -23.02
C MET A 408 14.32 18.91 -21.65
N ASP A 409 13.57 19.73 -20.91
CA ASP A 409 12.99 19.39 -19.61
C ASP A 409 12.06 18.15 -19.71
N GLU A 410 11.17 18.10 -20.71
CA GLU A 410 10.30 16.94 -20.95
C GLU A 410 11.08 15.66 -21.28
N GLU A 411 12.12 15.77 -22.10
CA GLU A 411 13.00 14.62 -22.44
C GLU A 411 13.72 14.08 -21.20
N TYR A 412 14.30 14.97 -20.38
CA TYR A 412 15.02 14.57 -19.18
C TYR A 412 14.08 14.02 -18.10
N ARG A 413 12.89 14.62 -17.90
CA ARG A 413 11.87 14.05 -17.00
C ARG A 413 11.46 12.65 -17.42
N LYS A 414 11.25 12.43 -18.73
CA LYS A 414 10.89 11.11 -19.24
C LYS A 414 11.97 10.07 -18.95
N ALA A 415 13.25 10.42 -19.16
CA ALA A 415 14.38 9.55 -18.84
C ALA A 415 14.44 9.20 -17.34
N ILE A 416 14.24 10.19 -16.45
CA ILE A 416 14.21 9.96 -15.00
C ILE A 416 13.02 9.07 -14.61
N ILE A 417 11.83 9.31 -15.18
CA ILE A 417 10.63 8.49 -14.93
C ILE A 417 10.86 7.04 -15.37
N ASP A 418 11.48 6.81 -16.52
CA ASP A 418 11.79 5.47 -17.00
C ASP A 418 12.82 4.77 -16.07
N SER A 419 13.81 5.50 -15.55
CA SER A 419 14.73 5.01 -14.51
C SER A 419 14.00 4.65 -13.22
N ILE A 420 13.10 5.51 -12.72
CA ILE A 420 12.25 5.22 -11.54
C ILE A 420 11.42 3.96 -11.77
N ARG A 421 10.78 3.82 -12.94
CA ARG A 421 10.00 2.61 -13.28
C ARG A 421 10.86 1.35 -13.27
N ASN A 422 12.08 1.42 -13.80
CA ASN A 422 13.00 0.28 -13.79
C ASN A 422 13.38 -0.13 -12.35
N TYR A 423 13.71 0.83 -11.49
CA TYR A 423 14.00 0.56 -10.07
C TYR A 423 12.76 0.07 -9.30
N LEU A 424 11.55 0.54 -9.62
CA LEU A 424 10.30 0.03 -9.05
C LEU A 424 10.06 -1.42 -9.43
N THR A 425 10.30 -1.78 -10.70
CA THR A 425 10.22 -3.18 -11.15
C THR A 425 11.20 -4.05 -10.38
N ARG A 426 12.47 -3.61 -10.24
CA ARG A 426 13.48 -4.30 -9.43
C ARG A 426 13.06 -4.43 -7.97
N PHE A 427 12.50 -3.38 -7.37
CA PHE A 427 12.00 -3.42 -5.99
C PHE A 427 10.85 -4.42 -5.83
N ASN A 428 9.89 -4.42 -6.77
CA ASN A 428 8.76 -5.35 -6.74
C ASN A 428 9.19 -6.80 -6.97
N GLU A 429 10.18 -7.04 -7.84
CA GLU A 429 10.81 -8.35 -8.02
C GLU A 429 11.50 -8.81 -6.74
N LEU A 430 12.21 -7.90 -6.06
CA LEU A 430 12.83 -8.17 -4.77
C LEU A 430 11.80 -8.56 -3.71
N ALA A 431 10.71 -7.79 -3.59
CA ALA A 431 9.63 -8.04 -2.65
C ALA A 431 8.86 -9.34 -2.93
N THR A 432 8.54 -9.64 -4.20
CA THR A 432 7.71 -10.81 -4.54
C THR A 432 8.49 -12.11 -4.67
N SER A 433 9.80 -12.05 -4.94
CA SER A 433 10.59 -13.26 -5.16
C SER A 433 11.51 -13.63 -4.01
N ALA A 434 11.70 -12.73 -3.04
CA ALA A 434 12.20 -13.08 -1.72
C ALA A 434 11.42 -14.24 -1.08
N ASP A 435 10.09 -14.11 -1.00
CA ASP A 435 9.18 -15.09 -0.39
C ASP A 435 9.14 -16.44 -1.13
N ARG A 436 9.67 -16.52 -2.36
CA ARG A 436 9.73 -17.78 -3.14
C ARG A 436 11.03 -18.55 -2.96
N VAL A 437 12.08 -17.89 -2.51
CA VAL A 437 13.43 -18.46 -2.40
C VAL A 437 13.82 -18.66 -0.94
N LEU A 438 13.33 -17.81 -0.04
CA LEU A 438 13.59 -17.90 1.39
C LEU A 438 12.43 -18.60 2.11
N ASP A 439 12.73 -19.64 2.89
CA ASP A 439 11.73 -20.41 3.63
C ASP A 439 11.50 -19.86 5.06
N HIS A 440 12.44 -19.10 5.62
CA HIS A 440 12.44 -18.66 7.02
C HIS A 440 12.41 -17.15 7.25
N ALA A 441 12.91 -16.36 6.30
CA ALA A 441 13.04 -14.91 6.43
C ALA A 441 11.92 -14.18 5.66
N GLN A 442 11.02 -13.53 6.40
CA GLN A 442 10.00 -12.66 5.81
C GLN A 442 10.58 -11.28 5.52
N LEU A 443 10.74 -10.94 4.25
CA LEU A 443 11.12 -9.60 3.83
C LEU A 443 9.88 -8.69 3.84
N SER A 444 9.48 -8.25 5.03
CA SER A 444 8.40 -7.27 5.20
C SER A 444 8.90 -5.85 4.92
N LYS A 445 9.12 -5.52 3.64
CA LYS A 445 9.18 -4.14 3.19
C LYS A 445 8.08 -3.91 2.16
N LYS A 446 7.02 -3.20 2.58
CA LYS A 446 6.00 -2.71 1.64
C LYS A 446 6.68 -1.80 0.62
N ALA A 447 6.34 -2.00 -0.65
CA ALA A 447 6.75 -1.08 -1.70
C ALA A 447 6.37 0.36 -1.32
N PRO A 448 7.30 1.32 -1.41
CA PRO A 448 6.95 2.72 -1.23
C PRO A 448 5.84 3.05 -2.22
N LYS A 449 4.74 3.62 -1.70
CA LYS A 449 3.67 4.13 -2.55
C LYS A 449 4.24 5.32 -3.32
N VAL A 450 4.40 5.18 -4.62
CA VAL A 450 4.72 6.32 -5.49
C VAL A 450 3.42 7.07 -5.72
N GLU A 451 3.09 7.95 -4.79
CA GLU A 451 2.06 8.97 -4.99
C GLU A 451 2.68 10.06 -5.88
N GLU A 452 2.02 10.29 -7.03
CA GLU A 452 2.22 11.34 -8.03
C GLU A 452 3.62 11.44 -8.68
N MET A 453 3.82 10.69 -9.77
CA MET A 453 4.86 10.97 -10.79
C MET A 453 4.55 12.26 -11.59
N GLU A 454 4.19 13.35 -10.89
CA GLU A 454 3.79 14.65 -11.45
C GLU A 454 4.62 15.80 -10.84
N GLY A 455 5.95 15.60 -10.70
CA GLY A 455 6.88 16.57 -10.13
C GLY A 455 7.86 17.20 -11.13
N GLY A 456 8.60 18.22 -10.67
CA GLY A 456 9.76 18.81 -11.34
C GLY A 456 10.96 17.85 -11.39
N ILE A 457 11.97 18.14 -12.23
CA ILE A 457 13.20 17.32 -12.34
C ILE A 457 13.85 17.06 -10.98
N THR A 458 13.92 18.09 -10.13
CA THR A 458 14.48 18.01 -8.77
C THR A 458 13.79 16.97 -7.89
N TYR A 459 12.46 17.01 -7.84
CA TYR A 459 11.65 16.06 -7.08
C TYR A 459 11.82 14.62 -7.61
N LEU A 460 11.87 14.46 -8.93
CA LEU A 460 12.06 13.16 -9.56
C LEU A 460 13.45 12.57 -9.25
N LEU A 461 14.51 13.39 -9.23
CA LEU A 461 15.85 12.97 -8.84
C LEU A 461 15.94 12.56 -7.37
N GLU A 462 15.28 13.29 -6.46
CA GLU A 462 15.21 12.93 -5.03
C GLU A 462 14.42 11.62 -4.81
N SER A 463 13.34 11.44 -5.57
CA SER A 463 12.57 10.19 -5.57
C SER A 463 13.40 9.02 -6.08
N LEU A 464 14.16 9.21 -7.16
CA LEU A 464 15.06 8.20 -7.72
C LEU A 464 16.17 7.82 -6.73
N SER A 465 16.78 8.79 -6.06
CA SER A 465 17.85 8.52 -5.07
C SER A 465 17.32 7.73 -3.86
N THR A 466 16.14 8.08 -3.36
CA THR A 466 15.45 7.38 -2.28
C THR A 466 15.11 5.95 -2.68
N LEU A 467 14.61 5.76 -3.90
CA LEU A 467 14.28 4.44 -4.43
C LEU A 467 15.53 3.58 -4.67
N ARG A 468 16.64 4.17 -5.15
CA ARG A 468 17.92 3.48 -5.31
C ARG A 468 18.44 2.99 -3.95
N GLN A 469 18.44 3.84 -2.92
CA GLN A 469 18.81 3.42 -1.56
C GLN A 469 17.89 2.32 -1.00
N ALA A 470 16.59 2.40 -1.28
CA ALA A 470 15.64 1.38 -0.83
C ALA A 470 15.89 0.02 -1.51
N VAL A 471 16.22 0.01 -2.81
CA VAL A 471 16.59 -1.20 -3.54
C VAL A 471 17.92 -1.77 -3.03
N GLU A 472 18.96 -0.95 -2.88
CA GLU A 472 20.27 -1.38 -2.35
C GLU A 472 20.15 -1.95 -0.93
N SER A 473 19.43 -1.26 -0.05
CA SER A 473 19.11 -1.76 1.29
C SER A 473 18.31 -3.08 1.23
N GLY A 474 17.37 -3.20 0.29
CA GLY A 474 16.61 -4.42 0.06
C GLY A 474 17.49 -5.59 -0.36
N VAL A 475 18.42 -5.37 -1.29
CA VAL A 475 19.37 -6.38 -1.78
C VAL A 475 20.28 -6.85 -0.65
N ALA A 476 20.81 -5.92 0.17
CA ALA A 476 21.61 -6.25 1.34
C ALA A 476 20.81 -7.11 2.35
N THR A 477 19.56 -6.73 2.62
CA THR A 477 18.69 -7.49 3.54
C THR A 477 18.41 -8.90 2.99
N PHE A 478 18.20 -9.04 1.67
CA PHE A 478 18.01 -10.33 1.03
C PHE A 478 19.26 -11.22 1.08
N ARG A 479 20.45 -10.61 0.92
CA ARG A 479 21.74 -11.30 1.05
C ARG A 479 21.93 -11.87 2.45
N GLU A 480 21.72 -11.06 3.48
CA GLU A 480 21.79 -11.49 4.88
C GLU A 480 20.78 -12.60 5.17
N ALA A 481 19.56 -12.50 4.64
CA ALA A 481 18.55 -13.53 4.81
C ALA A 481 18.95 -14.86 4.16
N CYS A 482 19.56 -14.85 2.96
CA CYS A 482 20.10 -16.06 2.33
C CYS A 482 21.19 -16.71 3.19
N GLN A 483 22.07 -15.90 3.79
CA GLN A 483 23.13 -16.40 4.67
C GLN A 483 22.56 -17.02 5.94
N GLN A 484 21.63 -16.33 6.62
CA GLN A 484 20.95 -16.87 7.81
C GLN A 484 20.26 -18.20 7.51
N GLU A 485 19.68 -18.34 6.32
CA GLU A 485 19.03 -19.56 5.90
C GLU A 485 20.03 -20.71 5.68
N ILE A 486 21.17 -20.44 5.05
CA ILE A 486 22.26 -21.42 4.91
C ILE A 486 22.82 -21.83 6.27
N ASP A 487 23.10 -20.86 7.15
CA ASP A 487 23.64 -21.10 8.49
C ASP A 487 22.69 -21.94 9.34
N ALA A 488 21.38 -21.73 9.22
CA ALA A 488 20.37 -22.55 9.89
C ALA A 488 20.42 -24.01 9.43
N ILE A 489 20.55 -24.27 8.12
CA ILE A 489 20.71 -25.63 7.59
C ILE A 489 21.98 -26.28 8.14
N VAL A 490 23.10 -25.56 8.11
CA VAL A 490 24.39 -26.05 8.62
C VAL A 490 24.28 -26.41 10.09
N HIS A 491 23.70 -25.53 10.91
CA HIS A 491 23.50 -25.77 12.33
C HIS A 491 22.64 -27.02 12.56
N ASP A 492 21.51 -27.16 11.86
CA ASP A 492 20.63 -28.31 12.03
C ASP A 492 21.30 -29.63 11.60
N LEU A 493 22.12 -29.64 10.54
CA LEU A 493 22.90 -30.81 10.15
C LEU A 493 23.93 -31.22 11.21
N GLN A 494 24.56 -30.25 11.88
CA GLN A 494 25.53 -30.49 12.95
C GLN A 494 24.88 -31.08 14.21
N THR A 495 23.57 -30.92 14.41
CA THR A 495 22.85 -31.55 15.54
C THR A 495 22.58 -33.05 15.35
N VAL A 496 22.80 -33.62 14.15
CA VAL A 496 22.71 -35.07 13.94
C VAL A 496 23.84 -35.75 14.74
N LYS A 497 23.55 -36.91 15.35
CA LYS A 497 24.47 -37.62 16.25
C LYS A 497 25.90 -37.70 15.67
N PRO A 498 26.96 -37.37 16.43
CA PRO A 498 28.34 -37.24 15.92
C PRO A 498 28.86 -38.47 15.17
N ALA A 499 28.45 -39.67 15.57
CA ALA A 499 28.83 -40.94 14.92
C ALA A 499 28.43 -41.02 13.43
N TYR A 500 27.48 -40.19 12.98
CA TYR A 500 27.01 -40.12 11.60
C TYR A 500 27.30 -38.78 10.91
N ALA A 501 27.99 -37.85 11.60
CA ALA A 501 28.25 -36.49 11.09
C ALA A 501 29.06 -36.48 9.79
N GLU A 502 29.98 -37.43 9.61
CA GLU A 502 30.78 -37.58 8.39
C GLU A 502 29.94 -37.72 7.11
N ILE A 503 28.72 -38.26 7.22
CA ILE A 503 27.81 -38.46 6.08
C ILE A 503 27.28 -37.12 5.54
N PHE A 504 27.20 -36.11 6.40
CA PHE A 504 26.63 -34.79 6.09
C PHE A 504 27.70 -33.71 5.88
N MET A 505 28.98 -33.98 6.20
CA MET A 505 30.07 -33.02 6.01
C MET A 505 30.22 -32.48 4.58
N PRO A 506 30.09 -33.28 3.50
CA PRO A 506 30.16 -32.75 2.14
C PRO A 506 29.08 -31.72 1.82
N ILE A 507 27.89 -31.84 2.43
CA ILE A 507 26.77 -30.89 2.30
C ILE A 507 27.12 -29.60 3.05
N ILE A 508 27.64 -29.71 4.27
CA ILE A 508 28.04 -28.55 5.09
C ILE A 508 29.12 -27.72 4.39
N VAL A 509 30.15 -28.36 3.83
CA VAL A 509 31.24 -27.64 3.14
C VAL A 509 30.73 -26.86 1.92
N GLU A 510 29.86 -27.45 1.11
CA GLU A 510 29.31 -26.74 -0.06
C GLU A 510 28.31 -25.65 0.29
N LEU A 511 27.56 -25.81 1.40
CA LEU A 511 26.73 -24.75 1.96
C LEU A 511 27.59 -23.56 2.40
N ASP A 512 28.69 -23.80 3.12
CA ASP A 512 29.63 -22.75 3.54
C ASP A 512 30.28 -22.06 2.34
N GLU A 513 30.71 -22.83 1.32
CA GLU A 513 31.24 -22.27 0.08
C GLU A 513 30.20 -21.44 -0.69
N GLY A 514 28.95 -21.91 -0.72
CA GLY A 514 27.82 -21.18 -1.30
C GLY A 514 27.52 -19.87 -0.58
N SER A 515 27.54 -19.90 0.77
CA SER A 515 27.37 -18.70 1.62
C SER A 515 28.44 -17.64 1.33
N ASN A 516 29.70 -18.07 1.19
CA ASN A 516 30.82 -17.19 0.85
C ASN A 516 30.68 -16.57 -0.55
N ARG A 517 30.15 -17.32 -1.53
CA ARG A 517 29.86 -16.77 -2.88
C ARG A 517 28.76 -15.72 -2.84
N ILE A 518 27.67 -15.98 -2.11
CA ILE A 518 26.57 -15.02 -1.94
C ILE A 518 27.03 -13.73 -1.26
N GLN A 519 27.99 -13.80 -0.33
CA GLN A 519 28.46 -12.64 0.42
C GLN A 519 29.02 -11.52 -0.47
N VAL A 520 29.72 -11.88 -1.54
CA VAL A 520 30.41 -10.95 -2.45
C VAL A 520 29.56 -10.50 -3.64
N MET A 521 28.36 -11.03 -3.81
CA MET A 521 27.45 -10.66 -4.92
C MET A 521 26.62 -9.44 -4.56
N ASP A 522 26.54 -8.46 -5.47
CA ASP A 522 25.78 -7.22 -5.27
C ASP A 522 24.49 -7.11 -6.10
N ASP A 523 24.27 -8.02 -7.05
CA ASP A 523 23.05 -8.05 -7.84
C ASP A 523 22.03 -9.05 -7.28
N PHE A 524 20.76 -8.61 -7.19
CA PHE A 524 19.67 -9.43 -6.67
C PHE A 524 19.44 -10.69 -7.51
N THR A 525 19.48 -10.55 -8.84
CA THR A 525 19.24 -11.67 -9.76
C THR A 525 20.32 -12.74 -9.64
N GLU A 526 21.58 -12.33 -9.47
CA GLU A 526 22.71 -13.22 -9.24
C GLU A 526 22.57 -13.95 -7.90
N ILE A 527 22.34 -13.24 -6.78
CA ILE A 527 22.17 -13.84 -5.44
C ILE A 527 21.04 -14.88 -5.46
N LYS A 528 19.91 -14.52 -6.07
CA LYS A 528 18.73 -15.38 -6.19
C LYS A 528 19.03 -16.66 -6.99
N SER A 529 19.72 -16.52 -8.11
CA SER A 529 20.10 -17.67 -8.95
C SER A 529 21.06 -18.60 -8.21
N GLU A 530 22.03 -18.04 -7.50
CA GLU A 530 23.00 -18.80 -6.72
C GLU A 530 22.33 -19.56 -5.56
N MET A 531 21.46 -18.90 -4.79
CA MET A 531 20.71 -19.55 -3.70
C MET A 531 19.85 -20.72 -4.20
N ARG A 532 19.20 -20.56 -5.36
CA ARG A 532 18.42 -21.64 -5.98
C ARG A 532 19.32 -22.80 -6.40
N SER A 533 20.46 -22.51 -7.02
CA SER A 533 21.45 -23.51 -7.42
C SER A 533 21.99 -24.30 -6.22
N ILE A 534 22.27 -23.60 -5.11
CA ILE A 534 22.67 -24.22 -3.84
C ILE A 534 21.57 -25.16 -3.33
N LYS A 535 20.31 -24.71 -3.25
CA LYS A 535 19.20 -25.57 -2.80
C LYS A 535 19.01 -26.81 -3.66
N GLU A 536 19.03 -26.68 -4.99
CA GLU A 536 18.88 -27.82 -5.92
C GLU A 536 20.05 -28.81 -5.80
N THR A 537 21.29 -28.31 -5.67
CA THR A 537 22.49 -29.15 -5.49
C THR A 537 22.47 -29.87 -4.15
N MET A 538 22.12 -29.16 -3.07
CA MET A 538 22.01 -29.75 -1.73
C MET A 538 20.91 -30.80 -1.66
N LEU A 539 19.77 -30.60 -2.33
CA LEU A 539 18.69 -31.60 -2.42
C LEU A 539 19.12 -32.90 -3.10
N ALA A 540 19.98 -32.83 -4.12
CA ALA A 540 20.51 -34.02 -4.76
C ALA A 540 21.42 -34.81 -3.79
N LYS A 541 22.37 -34.12 -3.15
CA LYS A 541 23.33 -34.74 -2.21
C LYS A 541 22.69 -35.22 -0.92
N ALA A 542 21.67 -34.50 -0.46
CA ALA A 542 20.80 -34.86 0.63
C ALA A 542 20.27 -36.29 0.51
N LYS A 543 19.72 -36.62 -0.65
CA LYS A 543 19.20 -37.95 -0.94
C LYS A 543 20.29 -39.01 -0.83
N ASP A 544 21.45 -38.77 -1.42
CA ASP A 544 22.59 -39.70 -1.38
C ASP A 544 23.11 -39.91 0.06
N SER A 545 23.21 -38.85 0.86
CA SER A 545 23.60 -38.91 2.27
C SER A 545 22.60 -39.71 3.11
N LEU A 546 21.29 -39.51 2.94
CA LEU A 546 20.27 -40.28 3.65
C LEU A 546 20.22 -41.74 3.17
N GLU A 547 20.45 -42.03 1.89
CA GLU A 547 20.55 -43.40 1.38
C GLU A 547 21.78 -44.11 1.98
N ASN A 548 22.91 -43.41 2.10
CA ASN A 548 24.11 -43.92 2.74
C ASN A 548 23.88 -44.19 4.25
N LEU A 549 23.20 -43.30 4.97
CA LEU A 549 22.81 -43.53 6.36
C LEU A 549 21.94 -44.78 6.49
N ARG A 550 20.88 -44.90 5.69
CA ARG A 550 19.99 -46.07 5.67
C ARG A 550 20.77 -47.35 5.35
N TYR A 551 21.70 -47.31 4.40
CA TYR A 551 22.54 -48.44 4.06
C TYR A 551 23.44 -48.86 5.22
N ARG A 552 24.14 -47.93 5.89
CA ARG A 552 24.99 -48.23 7.05
C ARG A 552 24.20 -48.86 8.20
N LEU A 553 23.04 -48.28 8.54
CA LEU A 553 22.15 -48.83 9.57
C LEU A 553 21.65 -50.24 9.16
N GLY A 554 21.23 -50.41 7.90
CA GLY A 554 20.80 -51.70 7.37
C GLY A 554 21.90 -52.77 7.33
N VAL A 555 23.16 -52.40 7.17
CA VAL A 555 24.30 -53.33 7.30
C VAL A 555 24.45 -53.80 8.74
N LYS A 556 24.43 -52.90 9.73
CA LYS A 556 24.49 -53.26 11.15
C LYS A 556 23.36 -54.21 11.55
N ILE A 557 22.14 -53.91 11.11
CA ILE A 557 20.96 -54.77 11.35
C ILE A 557 21.15 -56.15 10.74
N ARG A 558 21.57 -56.26 9.48
CA ARG A 558 21.75 -57.56 8.80
C ARG A 558 22.85 -58.40 9.45
N LEU A 559 23.96 -57.78 9.87
CA LEU A 559 25.04 -58.46 10.56
C LEU A 559 24.58 -59.03 11.90
N ALA A 560 23.85 -58.22 12.68
CA ALA A 560 23.28 -58.66 13.94
C ALA A 560 22.21 -59.74 13.77
N ALA A 561 21.30 -59.59 12.81
CA ALA A 561 20.27 -60.58 12.50
C ALA A 561 20.87 -61.93 12.10
N ALA A 562 21.95 -61.95 11.30
CA ALA A 562 22.64 -63.18 10.94
C ALA A 562 23.25 -63.91 12.15
N LYS A 563 23.82 -63.15 13.09
CA LYS A 563 24.37 -63.70 14.35
C LYS A 563 23.26 -64.21 15.28
N LEU A 564 22.16 -63.47 15.42
CA LEU A 564 20.99 -63.88 16.22
C LEU A 564 20.36 -65.18 15.68
N MET A 565 20.14 -65.25 14.36
CA MET A 565 19.64 -66.47 13.72
C MET A 565 20.63 -67.64 13.87
N GLY A 566 21.94 -67.38 13.76
CA GLY A 566 22.99 -68.38 14.01
C GLY A 566 22.99 -68.91 15.46
N ALA A 567 22.62 -68.07 16.42
CA ALA A 567 22.43 -68.42 17.83
C ALA A 567 21.07 -69.09 18.13
N GLY A 568 20.22 -69.30 17.11
CA GLY A 568 18.89 -69.92 17.27
C GLY A 568 17.84 -69.01 17.92
N VAL A 569 18.08 -67.70 17.99
CA VAL A 569 17.17 -66.72 18.61
C VAL A 569 16.18 -66.20 17.57
N GLU A 570 14.88 -66.34 17.84
CA GLU A 570 13.84 -65.70 17.02
C GLU A 570 13.85 -64.19 17.23
N ILE A 571 13.96 -63.45 16.12
CA ILE A 571 13.91 -61.98 16.14
C ILE A 571 12.47 -61.54 16.47
N PRO A 572 12.25 -60.68 17.47
CA PRO A 572 10.92 -60.25 17.87
C PRO A 572 10.14 -59.62 16.71
N PRO A 573 8.81 -59.84 16.63
CA PRO A 573 7.96 -59.24 15.60
C PRO A 573 8.09 -57.71 15.56
N GLU A 574 8.21 -57.06 16.71
CA GLU A 574 8.35 -55.61 16.86
C GLU A 574 9.63 -55.09 16.19
N VAL A 575 10.70 -55.88 16.24
CA VAL A 575 11.97 -55.56 15.57
C VAL A 575 11.83 -55.71 14.06
N GLN A 576 11.11 -56.74 13.57
CA GLN A 576 10.85 -56.91 12.14
C GLN A 576 9.97 -55.79 11.56
N GLU A 577 8.97 -55.35 12.32
CA GLU A 577 8.15 -54.17 11.97
C GLU A 577 9.01 -52.91 11.93
N ALA A 578 9.87 -52.69 12.93
CA ALA A 578 10.77 -51.54 12.97
C ALA A 578 11.80 -51.54 11.82
N ILE A 579 12.30 -52.70 11.41
CA ILE A 579 13.16 -52.85 10.22
C ILE A 579 12.38 -52.48 8.94
N SER A 580 11.12 -52.89 8.85
CA SER A 580 10.24 -52.52 7.73
C SER A 580 9.92 -51.03 7.71
N GLU A 581 9.71 -50.43 8.89
CA GLU A 581 9.56 -48.98 9.06
C GLU A 581 10.82 -48.23 8.60
N LEU A 582 12.00 -48.66 9.03
CA LEU A 582 13.28 -48.05 8.60
C LEU A 582 13.47 -48.12 7.08
N ASN A 583 13.12 -49.25 6.45
CA ASN A 583 13.24 -49.43 5.01
C ASN A 583 12.21 -48.62 4.21
N SER A 584 11.04 -48.37 4.79
CA SER A 584 9.95 -47.61 4.16
C SER A 584 10.04 -46.08 4.37
N ILE A 585 10.94 -45.59 5.21
CA ILE A 585 11.24 -44.16 5.28
C ILE A 585 11.68 -43.68 3.90
N GLY A 586 10.87 -42.78 3.34
CA GLY A 586 11.18 -42.08 2.09
C GLY A 586 12.49 -41.32 2.23
N VAL A 587 13.42 -41.58 1.32
CA VAL A 587 14.73 -40.91 1.26
C VAL A 587 14.67 -39.62 0.42
N ALA A 588 13.49 -39.30 -0.11
CA ALA A 588 13.22 -38.04 -0.75
C ALA A 588 12.91 -37.00 0.34
N ALA A 589 13.83 -36.06 0.52
CA ALA A 589 13.53 -34.84 1.26
C ALA A 589 12.88 -33.85 0.28
N ASP A 590 11.70 -33.32 0.62
CA ASP A 590 11.03 -32.30 -0.20
C ASP A 590 11.78 -30.96 -0.14
N ASN A 591 12.58 -30.76 0.90
CA ASN A 591 13.48 -29.62 1.10
C ASN A 591 14.74 -30.05 1.87
N VAL A 592 15.84 -29.28 1.75
CA VAL A 592 17.11 -29.56 2.46
C VAL A 592 16.92 -29.54 3.98
N PHE A 593 15.94 -28.78 4.48
CA PHE A 593 15.60 -28.67 5.90
C PHE A 593 14.97 -29.91 6.51
N ALA A 594 14.30 -30.76 5.73
CA ALA A 594 13.74 -32.01 6.25
C ALA A 594 14.83 -33.06 6.52
N LEU A 595 16.04 -32.85 5.99
CA LEU A 595 17.13 -33.82 6.07
C LEU A 595 17.51 -34.21 7.51
N PRO A 596 17.76 -33.26 8.43
CA PRO A 596 18.14 -33.59 9.80
C PRO A 596 17.01 -34.32 10.53
N ALA A 597 15.75 -33.94 10.27
CA ALA A 597 14.58 -34.59 10.85
C ALA A 597 14.44 -36.04 10.36
N ILE A 598 14.60 -36.29 9.06
CA ILE A 598 14.57 -37.64 8.46
C ILE A 598 15.72 -38.49 9.01
N ALA A 599 16.94 -37.93 9.08
CA ALA A 599 18.10 -38.61 9.63
C ALA A 599 17.92 -38.99 11.12
N ARG A 600 17.43 -38.06 11.95
CA ARG A 600 17.12 -38.33 13.37
C ARG A 600 16.08 -39.42 13.51
N LYS A 601 15.03 -39.43 12.67
CA LYS A 601 14.00 -40.47 12.68
C LYS A 601 14.56 -41.86 12.32
N MET A 602 15.44 -41.95 11.32
CA MET A 602 16.12 -43.22 10.97
C MET A 602 16.98 -43.73 12.13
N ILE A 603 17.75 -42.84 12.77
CA ILE A 603 18.59 -43.19 13.93
C ILE A 603 17.71 -43.62 15.13
N GLU A 604 16.61 -42.91 15.38
CA GLU A 604 15.69 -43.23 16.47
C GLU A 604 15.08 -44.62 16.33
N ILE A 605 14.64 -45.01 15.13
CA ILE A 605 14.11 -46.36 14.88
C ILE A 605 15.20 -47.40 15.13
N TYR A 606 16.42 -47.17 14.64
CA TYR A 606 17.54 -48.09 14.85
C TYR A 606 17.91 -48.26 16.33
N GLU A 607 18.03 -47.17 17.10
CA GLU A 607 18.48 -47.25 18.49
C GLU A 607 17.34 -47.70 19.41
N LYS A 608 16.18 -47.04 19.35
CA LYS A 608 15.11 -47.27 20.33
C LYS A 608 14.21 -48.45 20.00
N LYS A 609 13.91 -48.71 18.72
CA LYS A 609 12.96 -49.77 18.35
C LYS A 609 13.65 -51.08 17.95
N ILE A 610 14.86 -51.01 17.41
CA ILE A 610 15.62 -52.20 17.00
C ILE A 610 16.62 -52.60 18.08
N SER A 611 17.60 -51.74 18.39
CA SER A 611 18.70 -52.10 19.29
C SER A 611 18.23 -52.40 20.71
N ASN A 612 17.42 -51.52 21.31
CA ASN A 612 16.93 -51.74 22.68
C ASN A 612 16.09 -53.01 22.82
N ASN A 613 15.16 -53.28 21.90
CA ASN A 613 14.32 -54.48 21.99
C ASN A 613 15.14 -55.79 21.89
N VAL A 614 16.24 -55.79 21.12
CA VAL A 614 17.17 -56.93 21.06
C VAL A 614 17.98 -57.06 22.36
N ILE A 615 18.38 -55.94 22.96
CA ILE A 615 19.08 -55.91 24.25
C ILE A 615 18.16 -56.39 25.39
N ASP A 616 16.91 -55.96 25.43
CA ASP A 616 15.93 -56.38 26.43
C ASP A 616 15.67 -57.90 26.37
N GLN A 617 15.61 -58.46 25.15
CA GLN A 617 15.51 -59.90 24.97
C GLN A 617 16.75 -60.64 25.50
N LEU A 618 17.96 -60.10 25.25
CA LEU A 618 19.21 -60.65 25.78
C LEU A 618 19.21 -60.67 27.31
N GLU A 619 18.79 -59.58 27.96
CA GLU A 619 18.71 -59.51 29.43
C GLU A 619 17.79 -60.60 30.00
N SER A 620 16.63 -60.83 29.36
CA SER A 620 15.69 -61.87 29.81
C SER A 620 16.28 -63.29 29.73
N GLU A 621 17.02 -63.60 28.66
CA GLU A 621 17.65 -64.90 28.44
C GLU A 621 18.83 -65.12 29.40
N VAL A 622 19.62 -64.07 29.66
CA VAL A 622 20.69 -64.09 30.67
C VAL A 622 20.12 -64.38 32.06
N ASP A 623 19.03 -63.73 32.44
CA ASP A 623 18.39 -63.90 33.75
C ASP A 623 17.80 -65.30 33.94
N SER A 624 17.20 -65.86 32.89
CA SER A 624 16.70 -67.24 32.87
C SER A 624 17.85 -68.25 33.09
N LEU A 625 18.96 -68.09 32.35
CA LEU A 625 20.12 -68.98 32.45
C LEU A 625 20.85 -68.90 33.80
N ILE A 626 20.97 -67.71 34.38
CA ILE A 626 21.53 -67.53 35.74
C ILE A 626 20.72 -68.34 36.75
N THR A 627 19.38 -68.19 36.72
CA THR A 627 18.48 -68.86 37.66
C THR A 627 18.62 -70.39 37.58
N SER A 628 18.71 -70.93 36.37
CA SER A 628 18.81 -72.38 36.15
C SER A 628 20.18 -72.95 36.57
N LEU A 629 21.28 -72.23 36.31
CA LEU A 629 22.62 -72.66 36.70
C LEU A 629 22.88 -72.52 38.21
N GLU A 630 22.32 -71.51 38.89
CA GLU A 630 22.39 -71.38 40.35
C GLU A 630 21.74 -72.57 41.07
N LYS A 631 20.62 -73.07 40.54
CA LYS A 631 19.95 -74.25 41.09
C LYS A 631 20.69 -75.56 40.76
N ALA A 632 21.31 -75.69 39.59
CA ALA A 632 22.16 -76.86 39.33
C ALA A 632 23.38 -76.92 40.28
N LYS A 633 23.91 -75.76 40.67
CA LYS A 633 24.96 -75.67 41.69
C LYS A 633 24.53 -76.22 43.06
N SER A 634 23.26 -76.11 43.45
CA SER A 634 22.78 -76.65 44.75
C SER A 634 22.81 -78.18 44.81
N ILE A 635 22.72 -78.85 43.65
CA ILE A 635 22.83 -80.33 43.52
C ILE A 635 24.30 -80.78 43.49
N GLY A 636 25.24 -79.84 43.40
CA GLY A 636 26.69 -80.09 43.38
C GLY A 636 27.35 -80.00 42.00
N VAL A 637 26.67 -79.44 40.99
CA VAL A 637 27.28 -79.22 39.67
C VAL A 637 28.26 -78.04 39.71
N LYS A 638 29.48 -78.22 39.17
CA LYS A 638 30.55 -77.20 39.16
C LYS A 638 30.43 -76.21 37.98
N VAL A 639 29.65 -75.14 38.18
CA VAL A 639 29.29 -74.13 37.15
C VAL A 639 29.69 -72.68 37.51
N GLU A 640 30.68 -72.47 38.39
CA GLU A 640 31.06 -71.13 38.88
C GLU A 640 31.66 -70.21 37.80
N LYS A 641 32.29 -70.76 36.76
CA LYS A 641 32.90 -69.94 35.69
C LYS A 641 31.82 -69.41 34.74
N GLU A 642 30.86 -70.26 34.45
CA GLU A 642 29.72 -70.02 33.59
C GLU A 642 28.78 -68.99 34.24
N LEU A 643 28.51 -69.10 35.54
CA LEU A 643 27.76 -68.08 36.29
C LEU A 643 28.45 -66.71 36.27
N LYS A 644 29.77 -66.64 36.53
CA LYS A 644 30.51 -65.36 36.48
C LYS A 644 30.42 -64.65 35.13
N MET A 645 30.43 -65.41 34.04
CA MET A 645 30.28 -64.87 32.70
C MET A 645 28.90 -64.24 32.49
N LEU A 646 27.83 -64.93 32.91
CA LEU A 646 26.46 -64.40 32.83
C LEU A 646 26.25 -63.18 33.73
N THR A 647 26.77 -63.19 34.97
CA THR A 647 26.70 -62.03 35.86
C THR A 647 27.44 -60.82 35.28
N SER A 648 28.58 -61.04 34.60
CA SER A 648 29.33 -59.96 33.96
C SER A 648 28.60 -59.33 32.78
N LEU A 649 27.82 -60.11 32.02
CA LEU A 649 26.95 -59.61 30.96
C LEU A 649 25.76 -58.82 31.52
N LYS A 650 25.25 -59.21 32.70
CA LYS A 650 24.18 -58.48 33.41
C LYS A 650 24.66 -57.15 34.00
N GLU A 651 25.86 -57.10 34.58
CA GLU A 651 26.41 -55.87 35.16
C GLU A 651 26.82 -54.83 34.11
N LYS A 652 27.12 -55.27 32.89
CA LYS A 652 27.49 -54.42 31.75
C LYS A 652 26.72 -54.86 30.50
N PRO A 653 25.44 -54.48 30.39
CA PRO A 653 24.66 -54.79 29.21
C PRO A 653 25.27 -54.13 27.97
N PRO A 654 25.19 -54.78 26.80
CA PRO A 654 25.67 -54.21 25.55
C PRO A 654 24.90 -52.95 25.18
N THR A 655 25.59 -51.98 24.57
CA THR A 655 25.01 -50.67 24.21
C THR A 655 24.70 -50.55 22.72
N GLU A 656 25.38 -51.35 21.88
CA GLU A 656 25.11 -51.44 20.46
C GLU A 656 24.57 -52.81 20.06
N LEU A 657 23.79 -52.84 18.97
CA LEU A 657 23.20 -54.05 18.42
C LEU A 657 24.23 -55.14 18.06
N GLU A 658 25.42 -54.76 17.59
CA GLU A 658 26.49 -55.72 17.27
C GLU A 658 27.04 -56.40 18.54
N GLU A 659 27.20 -55.63 19.63
CA GLU A 659 27.64 -56.14 20.93
C GLU A 659 26.60 -57.08 21.54
N ALA A 660 25.31 -56.75 21.37
CA ALA A 660 24.20 -57.61 21.79
C ALA A 660 24.19 -58.93 21.04
N ALA A 661 24.40 -58.89 19.72
CA ALA A 661 24.48 -60.10 18.90
C ALA A 661 25.70 -60.98 19.26
N ASP A 662 26.86 -60.38 19.58
CA ASP A 662 28.03 -61.11 20.07
C ASP A 662 27.80 -61.75 21.44
N ALA A 663 26.98 -61.13 22.29
CA ALA A 663 26.59 -61.70 23.57
C ALA A 663 25.68 -62.92 23.41
N PHE A 664 24.72 -62.90 22.47
CA PHE A 664 23.88 -64.06 22.16
C PHE A 664 24.69 -65.25 21.61
N ASP A 665 25.66 -65.01 20.73
CA ASP A 665 26.56 -66.07 20.24
C ASP A 665 27.36 -66.70 21.40
N LYS A 666 27.83 -65.87 22.35
CA LYS A 666 28.47 -66.35 23.58
C LYS A 666 27.52 -67.18 24.46
N LEU A 667 26.24 -66.83 24.56
CA LEU A 667 25.24 -67.62 25.29
C LEU A 667 24.99 -68.97 24.62
N MET A 668 24.85 -69.01 23.30
CA MET A 668 24.66 -70.26 22.54
C MET A 668 25.86 -71.21 22.72
N ASN A 669 27.08 -70.67 22.66
CA ASN A 669 28.29 -71.46 22.91
C ASN A 669 28.36 -72.01 24.35
N LEU A 670 27.74 -71.33 25.32
CA LEU A 670 27.63 -71.80 26.70
C LEU A 670 26.63 -72.96 26.82
N THR A 671 25.44 -72.82 26.22
CA THR A 671 24.33 -73.77 26.33
C THR A 671 24.51 -75.03 25.48
N THR A 672 25.42 -75.02 24.49
CA THR A 672 25.76 -76.17 23.64
C THR A 672 27.11 -76.80 23.99
N SER A 673 27.81 -76.28 25.01
CA SER A 673 29.14 -76.77 25.39
C SER A 673 29.10 -78.23 25.87
N PRO A 674 29.82 -79.17 25.21
CA PRO A 674 29.86 -80.57 25.61
C PRO A 674 30.42 -80.80 27.01
N GLN A 675 31.31 -79.90 27.47
CA GLN A 675 31.90 -79.98 28.80
C GLN A 675 30.88 -79.66 29.90
N VAL A 676 30.00 -78.68 29.67
CA VAL A 676 28.95 -78.30 30.61
C VAL A 676 27.87 -79.39 30.65
N HIS A 677 27.46 -79.90 29.48
CA HIS A 677 26.55 -81.04 29.38
C HIS A 677 27.04 -82.27 30.15
N LYS A 678 28.31 -82.63 29.99
CA LYS A 678 28.90 -83.77 30.69
C LYS A 678 28.93 -83.58 32.20
N LYS A 679 29.33 -82.39 32.69
CA LYS A 679 29.32 -82.08 34.14
C LYS A 679 27.92 -82.23 34.76
N ILE A 680 26.89 -81.81 34.02
CA ILE A 680 25.50 -81.88 34.48
C ILE A 680 25.02 -83.34 34.46
N ARG A 681 25.22 -84.06 33.35
CA ARG A 681 24.78 -85.46 33.20
C ARG A 681 25.45 -86.40 34.21
N ASP A 682 26.77 -86.31 34.37
CA ASP A 682 27.51 -87.16 35.33
C ASP A 682 26.97 -86.99 36.76
N ARG A 683 26.57 -85.77 37.16
CA ARG A 683 26.01 -85.50 38.49
C ARG A 683 24.54 -85.90 38.61
N VAL A 684 23.76 -85.77 37.54
CA VAL A 684 22.36 -86.25 37.48
C VAL A 684 22.29 -87.76 37.66
N ASP A 685 23.16 -88.50 36.96
CA ASP A 685 23.23 -89.97 37.07
C ASP A 685 23.63 -90.41 38.49
N GLU A 686 24.58 -89.72 39.10
CA GLU A 686 24.99 -89.96 40.49
C GLU A 686 23.86 -89.68 41.49
N ALA A 687 23.19 -88.53 41.39
CA ALA A 687 22.07 -88.16 42.27
C ALA A 687 20.88 -89.13 42.12
N TYR A 688 20.59 -89.58 40.90
CA TYR A 688 19.56 -90.58 40.63
C TYR A 688 19.84 -91.92 41.35
N LEU A 689 21.08 -92.40 41.29
CA LEU A 689 21.52 -93.61 42.01
C LEU A 689 21.41 -93.46 43.54
N GLN A 690 21.84 -92.31 44.07
CA GLN A 690 21.77 -92.02 45.51
C GLN A 690 20.33 -92.03 46.02
N ILE A 691 19.44 -91.31 45.33
CA ILE A 691 18.01 -91.25 45.66
C ILE A 691 17.39 -92.65 45.59
N LYS A 692 17.67 -93.43 44.54
CA LYS A 692 17.12 -94.79 44.38
C LYS A 692 17.55 -95.74 45.50
N ASN A 693 18.81 -95.68 45.94
CA ASN A 693 19.31 -96.51 47.03
C ASN A 693 18.70 -96.12 48.38
N ALA A 694 18.50 -94.82 48.62
CA ALA A 694 17.91 -94.30 49.85
C ALA A 694 16.42 -94.65 50.04
N VAL A 695 15.68 -94.94 48.96
CA VAL A 695 14.26 -95.34 49.05
C VAL A 695 14.07 -96.60 49.93
N GLY A 696 15.00 -97.55 49.90
CA GLY A 696 14.90 -98.80 50.68
C GLY A 696 14.81 -98.57 52.20
N LEU A 697 15.38 -97.48 52.71
CA LEU A 697 15.33 -97.14 54.13
C LEU A 697 13.95 -96.74 54.62
N PHE A 698 13.22 -96.01 53.78
CA PHE A 698 11.88 -95.57 54.12
C PHE A 698 10.88 -96.74 54.06
N GLU A 699 11.17 -97.78 53.27
CA GLU A 699 10.43 -99.05 53.30
C GLU A 699 10.65 -99.82 54.61
N GLU A 700 11.90 -99.94 55.06
CA GLU A 700 12.24 -100.64 56.32
C GLU A 700 11.65 -99.95 57.55
N GLN A 701 11.48 -98.63 57.52
CA GLN A 701 10.85 -97.83 58.59
C GLN A 701 9.31 -97.76 58.48
N GLY A 702 8.70 -98.47 57.52
CA GLY A 702 7.25 -98.65 57.42
C GLY A 702 6.46 -97.52 56.76
N MET A 703 7.10 -96.68 55.93
CA MET A 703 6.44 -95.54 55.25
C MET A 703 6.09 -95.85 53.78
N SER A 704 5.14 -96.76 53.57
CA SER A 704 4.78 -97.27 52.24
C SER A 704 4.24 -96.21 51.26
N GLU A 705 3.39 -95.28 51.72
CA GLU A 705 2.78 -94.24 50.85
C GLU A 705 3.82 -93.23 50.32
N PHE A 706 4.79 -92.85 51.16
CA PHE A 706 5.85 -91.93 50.77
C PHE A 706 6.80 -92.58 49.75
N VAL A 707 7.10 -93.87 49.94
CA VAL A 707 7.93 -94.64 49.02
C VAL A 707 7.28 -94.81 47.65
N GLU A 708 5.98 -95.11 47.58
CA GLU A 708 5.27 -95.24 46.29
C GLU A 708 5.30 -93.93 45.50
N ARG A 709 5.12 -92.78 46.17
CA ARG A 709 5.23 -91.46 45.54
C ARG A 709 6.65 -91.18 45.02
N LEU A 710 7.67 -91.51 45.81
CA LEU A 710 9.07 -91.35 45.40
C LEU A 710 9.41 -92.26 44.22
N LYS A 711 9.00 -93.53 44.24
CA LYS A 711 9.21 -94.47 43.13
C LYS A 711 8.57 -93.98 41.83
N MET A 712 7.33 -93.48 41.86
CA MET A 712 6.69 -92.87 40.69
C MET A 712 7.45 -91.68 40.11
N LEU A 713 8.02 -90.81 40.97
CA LEU A 713 8.78 -89.64 40.52
C LEU A 713 10.17 -90.03 39.98
N ILE A 714 10.81 -91.03 40.58
CA ILE A 714 12.09 -91.58 40.14
C ILE A 714 11.96 -92.30 38.79
N ASP A 715 10.86 -93.03 38.55
CA ASP A 715 10.63 -93.75 37.30
C ASP A 715 10.43 -92.83 36.08
N GLN A 716 10.11 -91.55 36.29
CA GLN A 716 10.00 -90.55 35.22
C GLN A 716 11.35 -89.97 34.76
N VAL A 717 12.41 -90.16 35.55
CA VAL A 717 13.74 -89.58 35.29
C VAL A 717 14.48 -90.28 34.13
N PRO A 718 14.49 -91.63 34.02
CA PRO A 718 15.14 -92.33 32.91
C PRO A 718 14.59 -91.93 31.53
N ALA A 719 13.27 -91.80 31.39
CA ALA A 719 12.63 -91.44 30.13
C ALA A 719 12.96 -90.01 29.66
N LYS A 720 13.28 -89.10 30.59
CA LYS A 720 13.71 -87.73 30.29
C LYS A 720 15.20 -87.62 29.98
N LEU A 721 16.01 -88.57 30.48
CA LEU A 721 17.45 -88.66 30.25
C LEU A 721 17.82 -89.32 28.91
N GLU A 722 16.98 -90.24 28.41
CA GLU A 722 17.22 -90.97 27.14
C GLU A 722 17.09 -90.08 25.89
N ASN A 723 16.42 -88.93 25.97
CA ASN A 723 16.42 -87.94 24.89
C ASN A 723 17.74 -87.16 24.91
N GLU A 724 18.62 -87.41 23.93
CA GLU A 724 19.81 -86.59 23.70
C GLU A 724 19.40 -85.19 23.19
N SER A 725 18.96 -84.32 24.11
CA SER A 725 18.78 -82.90 23.79
C SER A 725 20.15 -82.23 23.61
N PRO A 726 20.36 -81.44 22.53
CA PRO A 726 21.60 -80.71 22.29
C PRO A 726 21.77 -79.48 23.21
N HIS A 727 20.76 -79.12 24.01
CA HIS A 727 20.77 -77.94 24.86
C HIS A 727 20.77 -78.30 26.35
N VAL A 728 21.58 -77.57 27.12
CA VAL A 728 21.77 -77.77 28.57
C VAL A 728 20.45 -77.60 29.37
N ASN A 729 19.46 -76.88 28.83
CA ASN A 729 18.20 -76.56 29.52
C ASN A 729 17.38 -77.80 29.93
N ASP A 730 17.25 -78.82 29.07
CA ASP A 730 16.45 -80.01 29.41
C ASP A 730 17.12 -80.86 30.50
N ALA A 731 18.46 -80.91 30.49
CA ALA A 731 19.24 -81.58 31.53
C ALA A 731 19.18 -80.82 32.87
N LEU A 732 19.08 -79.48 32.83
CA LEU A 732 18.87 -78.65 34.01
C LEU A 732 17.49 -78.87 34.64
N ASP A 733 16.44 -79.09 33.85
CA ASP A 733 15.10 -79.40 34.39
C ASP A 733 15.05 -80.76 35.11
N VAL A 734 15.78 -81.76 34.59
CA VAL A 734 15.96 -83.05 35.26
C VAL A 734 16.73 -82.88 36.58
N CYS A 735 17.78 -82.05 36.58
CA CYS A 735 18.48 -81.62 37.79
C CYS A 735 17.49 -81.05 38.83
N LEU A 736 16.66 -80.08 38.45
CA LEU A 736 15.70 -79.44 39.36
C LEU A 736 14.75 -80.44 40.02
N THR A 737 14.29 -81.43 39.26
CA THR A 737 13.38 -82.47 39.75
C THR A 737 14.06 -83.34 40.80
N LEU A 738 15.32 -83.75 40.57
CA LEU A 738 16.10 -84.56 41.51
C LEU A 738 16.50 -83.79 42.77
N ALA A 739 16.82 -82.50 42.65
CA ALA A 739 17.15 -81.63 43.79
C ALA A 739 16.03 -81.59 44.83
N ASN A 740 14.79 -81.35 44.36
CA ASN A 740 13.62 -81.26 45.22
C ASN A 740 13.35 -82.59 45.94
N ILE A 741 13.51 -83.72 45.24
CA ILE A 741 13.36 -85.06 45.82
C ILE A 741 14.39 -85.31 46.92
N GLN A 742 15.66 -84.94 46.68
CA GLN A 742 16.73 -85.10 47.66
C GLN A 742 16.49 -84.27 48.94
N GLU A 743 16.04 -83.03 48.80
CA GLU A 743 15.71 -82.17 49.95
C GLU A 743 14.54 -82.74 50.77
N GLU A 744 13.49 -83.24 50.10
CA GLU A 744 12.37 -83.91 50.78
C GLU A 744 12.84 -85.13 51.58
N MET A 745 13.70 -85.99 51.00
CA MET A 745 14.22 -87.19 51.69
C MET A 745 15.09 -86.84 52.92
N LEU A 746 15.97 -85.84 52.82
CA LEU A 746 16.81 -85.39 53.93
C LEU A 746 15.97 -84.87 55.12
N SER A 747 14.92 -84.10 54.82
CA SER A 747 13.99 -83.60 55.83
C SER A 747 13.29 -84.74 56.59
N VAL A 748 12.85 -85.77 55.85
CA VAL A 748 12.16 -86.92 56.42
C VAL A 748 13.10 -87.75 57.33
N ILE A 749 14.35 -88.01 56.93
CA ILE A 749 15.31 -88.76 57.77
C ILE A 749 15.57 -88.04 59.10
N LYS A 750 15.74 -86.71 59.07
CA LYS A 750 15.95 -85.91 60.28
C LYS A 750 14.74 -85.99 61.23
N ASN A 751 13.52 -85.94 60.68
CA ASN A 751 12.30 -86.10 61.47
C ASN A 751 12.18 -87.49 62.12
N ILE A 752 12.51 -88.57 61.39
CA ILE A 752 12.51 -89.93 61.95
C ILE A 752 13.53 -90.05 63.09
N SER A 753 14.74 -89.51 62.92
CA SER A 753 15.79 -89.54 63.94
C SER A 753 15.38 -88.86 65.25
N ASN A 754 14.69 -87.72 65.16
CA ASN A 754 14.15 -87.01 66.31
C ASN A 754 13.07 -87.82 67.03
N MET A 755 12.11 -88.37 66.28
CA MET A 755 11.07 -89.24 66.85
C MET A 755 11.65 -90.51 67.51
N SER A 756 12.66 -91.11 66.89
CA SER A 756 13.38 -92.28 67.42
C SER A 756 14.08 -91.93 68.75
N GLY A 757 14.60 -90.71 68.89
CA GLY A 757 15.26 -90.25 70.11
C GLY A 757 14.30 -90.09 71.28
N GLU A 758 13.18 -89.41 71.06
CA GLU A 758 12.14 -89.26 72.08
C GLU A 758 11.54 -90.60 72.54
N ARG A 759 11.45 -91.57 71.62
CA ARG A 759 10.98 -92.92 71.94
C ARG A 759 12.01 -93.67 72.77
N HIS A 760 13.30 -93.57 72.41
CA HIS A 760 14.39 -94.18 73.17
C HIS A 760 14.46 -93.69 74.62
N ASP A 761 14.34 -92.37 74.84
CA ASP A 761 14.34 -91.79 76.19
C ASP A 761 13.15 -92.26 77.04
N ARG A 762 11.97 -92.39 76.41
CA ARG A 762 10.79 -92.98 77.07
C ARG A 762 11.04 -94.43 77.46
N GLU A 763 11.58 -95.24 76.55
CA GLU A 763 11.86 -96.65 76.82
C GLU A 763 12.90 -96.86 77.94
N LEU A 764 13.92 -96.01 78.01
CA LEU A 764 14.92 -96.02 79.10
C LEU A 764 14.26 -95.84 80.47
N ARG A 765 13.36 -94.84 80.59
CA ARG A 765 12.66 -94.52 81.85
C ARG A 765 11.64 -95.58 82.26
N GLU A 766 10.99 -96.23 81.30
CA GLU A 766 10.02 -97.31 81.58
C GLU A 766 10.69 -98.63 81.95
N LYS A 767 11.79 -99.00 81.27
CA LYS A 767 12.42 -100.33 81.43
C LYS A 767 13.46 -100.38 82.54
N SER A 768 14.15 -99.27 82.85
CA SER A 768 15.17 -99.24 83.91
C SER A 768 14.62 -98.69 85.23
N GLN A 769 14.58 -99.53 86.26
CA GLN A 769 13.96 -99.20 87.56
C GLN A 769 14.76 -98.15 88.34
N TYR A 770 16.07 -98.04 88.12
CA TYR A 770 16.94 -97.09 88.81
C TYR A 770 17.49 -96.00 87.89
N TYR A 771 16.85 -95.78 86.73
CA TYR A 771 17.34 -94.85 85.71
C TYR A 771 17.59 -93.44 86.23
N SER A 772 16.75 -92.92 87.13
CA SER A 772 16.95 -91.59 87.72
C SER A 772 18.25 -91.43 88.53
N THR A 773 18.82 -92.54 89.04
CA THR A 773 20.13 -92.54 89.70
C THR A 773 21.25 -92.68 88.68
N ILE A 774 21.06 -93.50 87.63
CA ILE A 774 21.97 -93.59 86.47
C ILE A 774 22.12 -92.22 85.80
N GLU A 775 21.00 -91.54 85.53
CA GLU A 775 20.91 -90.21 84.90
C GLU A 775 21.72 -89.17 85.68
N ARG A 776 21.58 -89.11 87.02
CA ARG A 776 22.37 -88.19 87.86
C ARG A 776 23.87 -88.50 87.83
N VAL A 777 24.25 -89.77 87.83
CA VAL A 777 25.67 -90.16 87.74
C VAL A 777 26.24 -89.77 86.37
N VAL A 778 25.47 -89.96 85.30
CA VAL A 778 25.83 -89.53 83.95
C VAL A 778 25.99 -88.02 83.87
N GLU A 779 25.10 -87.23 84.49
CA GLU A 779 25.18 -85.77 84.50
C GLU A 779 26.38 -85.25 85.31
N ASN A 780 26.58 -85.76 86.53
CA ASN A 780 27.63 -85.27 87.43
C ASN A 780 29.04 -85.79 87.08
N HIS A 781 29.13 -86.91 86.36
CA HIS A 781 30.38 -87.56 86.00
C HIS A 781 30.49 -87.90 84.48
N GLN A 782 29.93 -87.07 83.61
CA GLN A 782 29.76 -87.35 82.16
C GLN A 782 31.02 -87.85 81.43
N ASP A 783 32.17 -87.19 81.61
CA ASP A 783 33.41 -87.55 80.89
C ASP A 783 34.04 -88.85 81.40
N GLN A 784 33.93 -89.10 82.71
CA GLN A 784 34.43 -90.32 83.33
C GLN A 784 33.51 -91.49 83.01
N PHE A 785 32.20 -91.26 83.02
CA PHE A 785 31.18 -92.21 82.62
C PHE A 785 31.34 -92.62 81.16
N SER A 786 31.55 -91.64 80.26
CA SER A 786 31.74 -91.89 78.83
C SER A 786 32.99 -92.71 78.51
N LYS A 787 34.04 -92.58 79.31
CA LYS A 787 35.28 -93.37 79.16
C LYS A 787 35.17 -94.78 79.74
N ILE A 788 34.53 -94.92 80.90
CA ILE A 788 34.65 -96.14 81.72
C ILE A 788 33.42 -97.05 81.58
N VAL A 789 32.23 -96.49 81.33
CA VAL A 789 30.96 -97.25 81.40
C VAL A 789 30.27 -97.38 80.04
N PHE A 790 29.97 -96.26 79.36
CA PHE A 790 29.38 -96.25 78.01
C PHE A 790 29.55 -94.88 77.34
N ASN A 791 29.95 -94.83 76.07
CA ASN A 791 30.33 -93.60 75.37
C ASN A 791 29.12 -92.74 74.94
N ILE A 792 28.58 -91.96 75.88
CA ILE A 792 27.44 -91.06 75.65
C ILE A 792 27.84 -89.82 74.82
N ASN A 793 29.09 -89.35 74.95
CA ASN A 793 29.57 -88.20 74.18
C ASN A 793 29.54 -88.46 72.66
N LYS A 794 29.95 -89.65 72.20
CA LYS A 794 29.86 -90.02 70.78
C LYS A 794 28.41 -90.05 70.28
N MET A 795 27.43 -90.41 71.12
CA MET A 795 26.03 -90.42 70.73
C MET A 795 25.50 -89.00 70.48
N LYS A 796 25.84 -88.05 71.37
CA LYS A 796 25.48 -86.63 71.21
C LYS A 796 26.16 -85.97 70.01
N GLU A 797 27.40 -86.35 69.70
CA GLU A 797 28.10 -85.89 68.50
C GLU A 797 27.45 -86.39 67.20
N LEU A 798 26.99 -87.65 67.17
CA LEU A 798 26.26 -88.17 66.01
C LEU A 798 24.90 -87.48 65.83
N GLU A 799 24.20 -87.14 66.92
CA GLU A 799 22.93 -86.40 66.87
C GLU A 799 23.09 -84.99 66.29
N SER A 800 24.16 -84.28 66.67
CA SER A 800 24.44 -82.95 66.11
C SER A 800 24.91 -83.02 64.66
N THR A 801 25.72 -84.03 64.31
CA THR A 801 26.22 -84.23 62.94
C THR A 801 25.09 -84.54 61.97
N LEU A 802 24.14 -85.40 62.36
CA LEU A 802 22.99 -85.76 61.53
C LEU A 802 22.09 -84.55 61.16
N ASN A 803 21.99 -83.56 62.03
CA ASN A 803 21.22 -82.35 61.75
C ASN A 803 21.87 -81.43 60.72
N VAL A 804 23.20 -81.48 60.56
CA VAL A 804 23.98 -80.59 59.69
C VAL A 804 24.24 -81.19 58.31
N LEU A 805 24.26 -82.52 58.17
CA LEU A 805 24.55 -83.16 56.90
C LEU A 805 23.52 -82.82 55.80
N SER A 806 24.04 -82.61 54.59
CA SER A 806 23.31 -82.32 53.35
C SER A 806 23.49 -83.41 52.27
N ASN A 807 24.43 -84.34 52.48
CA ASN A 807 24.61 -85.51 51.63
C ASN A 807 23.71 -86.66 52.13
N LEU A 808 22.89 -87.22 51.25
CA LEU A 808 21.92 -88.26 51.59
C LEU A 808 22.60 -89.53 52.11
N ASP A 809 23.67 -90.01 51.47
CA ASP A 809 24.37 -91.25 51.87
C ASP A 809 25.08 -91.13 53.23
N GLU A 810 25.70 -89.98 53.47
CA GLU A 810 26.36 -89.68 54.75
C GLU A 810 25.33 -89.54 55.87
N THR A 811 24.19 -88.90 55.59
CA THR A 811 23.08 -88.76 56.55
C THR A 811 22.50 -90.11 56.94
N ILE A 812 22.31 -91.00 55.96
CA ILE A 812 21.85 -92.37 56.14
C ILE A 812 22.82 -93.18 57.02
N THR A 813 24.12 -93.10 56.73
CA THR A 813 25.14 -93.84 57.49
C THR A 813 25.17 -93.36 58.95
N CYS A 814 25.13 -92.04 59.16
CA CYS A 814 25.07 -91.44 60.49
C CYS A 814 23.79 -91.85 61.25
N PHE A 815 22.65 -91.98 60.56
CA PHE A 815 21.38 -92.39 61.14
C PHE A 815 21.44 -93.82 61.71
N HIS A 816 21.99 -94.77 60.94
CA HIS A 816 22.10 -96.17 61.40
C HIS A 816 23.07 -96.35 62.57
N GLU A 817 24.22 -95.68 62.54
CA GLU A 817 25.17 -95.73 63.66
C GLU A 817 24.55 -95.22 64.96
N LEU A 818 23.74 -94.17 64.85
CA LEU A 818 23.04 -93.55 65.97
C LEU A 818 21.93 -94.46 66.53
N GLU A 819 21.12 -95.10 65.67
CA GLU A 819 20.12 -96.08 66.12
C GLU A 819 20.75 -97.29 66.83
N ASN A 820 21.88 -97.80 66.32
CA ASN A 820 22.59 -98.92 66.94
C ASN A 820 23.12 -98.55 68.33
N MET A 821 23.72 -97.35 68.47
CA MET A 821 24.19 -96.86 69.76
C MET A 821 23.04 -96.70 70.78
N ARG A 822 21.86 -96.23 70.34
CA ARG A 822 20.67 -96.10 71.20
C ARG A 822 20.22 -97.47 71.73
N LYS A 823 20.14 -98.49 70.86
CA LYS A 823 19.81 -99.86 71.29
C LYS A 823 20.81 -100.41 72.32
N SER A 824 22.11 -100.27 72.06
CA SER A 824 23.14 -100.74 72.99
C SER A 824 23.13 -99.99 74.34
N TRP A 825 22.78 -98.71 74.35
CA TRP A 825 22.64 -97.95 75.59
C TRP A 825 21.45 -98.42 76.43
N LEU A 826 20.30 -98.68 75.80
CA LEU A 826 19.12 -99.24 76.46
C LEU A 826 19.45 -100.55 77.18
N GLU A 827 20.13 -101.47 76.49
CA GLU A 827 20.54 -102.77 77.05
C GLU A 827 21.52 -102.60 78.21
N LYS A 828 22.50 -101.70 78.07
CA LYS A 828 23.48 -101.42 79.13
C LYS A 828 22.81 -100.82 80.36
N SER A 829 21.87 -99.88 80.19
CA SER A 829 21.12 -99.29 81.30
C SER A 829 20.30 -100.33 82.06
N ILE A 830 19.66 -101.27 81.37
CA ILE A 830 18.92 -102.37 82.02
C ILE A 830 19.87 -103.26 82.82
N ALA A 831 21.04 -103.60 82.27
CA ALA A 831 22.05 -104.38 83.00
C ALA A 831 22.60 -103.65 84.25
N MET A 832 22.62 -102.32 84.24
CA MET A 832 23.05 -101.51 85.37
C MET A 832 22.06 -101.51 86.54
N ASP A 833 20.79 -101.86 86.31
CA ASP A 833 19.81 -102.07 87.39
C ASP A 833 20.22 -103.23 88.31
N ASP A 834 20.85 -104.28 87.76
CA ASP A 834 21.37 -105.39 88.57
C ASP A 834 22.53 -104.94 89.45
N TRP A 835 23.34 -104.00 88.96
CA TRP A 835 24.39 -103.39 89.78
C TRP A 835 23.77 -102.56 90.91
N HIS A 836 22.67 -101.87 90.64
CA HIS A 836 21.91 -101.10 91.63
C HIS A 836 21.31 -101.96 92.75
N LYS A 837 20.95 -103.23 92.49
CA LYS A 837 20.50 -104.15 93.56
C LYS A 837 21.58 -104.34 94.63
N SER A 838 22.83 -104.46 94.22
CA SER A 838 23.98 -104.56 95.13
C SER A 838 24.25 -103.26 95.89
N LEU A 839 23.90 -102.10 95.32
CA LEU A 839 24.04 -100.80 95.97
C LEU A 839 23.30 -100.74 97.32
N ARG A 840 22.11 -101.37 97.42
CA ARG A 840 21.37 -101.45 98.69
C ARG A 840 22.18 -102.13 99.78
N MET A 841 22.93 -103.18 99.46
CA MET A 841 23.76 -103.89 100.45
C MET A 841 24.86 -102.98 101.00
N PHE A 842 25.55 -102.23 100.14
CA PHE A 842 26.61 -101.31 100.57
C PHE A 842 26.08 -100.09 101.31
N MET A 843 24.84 -99.69 101.02
CA MET A 843 24.15 -98.63 101.74
C MET A 843 23.45 -99.12 103.03
N THR A 844 23.45 -100.43 103.31
CA THR A 844 22.79 -100.98 104.50
C THR A 844 23.58 -100.61 105.75
N GLY A 845 22.92 -99.93 106.70
CA GLY A 845 23.57 -99.36 107.89
C GLY A 845 23.96 -97.88 107.74
N PHE A 846 23.80 -97.28 106.56
CA PHE A 846 23.94 -95.84 106.40
C PHE A 846 22.78 -95.12 107.11
N SER A 847 23.11 -94.27 108.08
CA SER A 847 22.13 -93.40 108.74
C SER A 847 22.29 -91.97 108.22
N PRO A 848 21.30 -91.40 107.52
CA PRO A 848 21.36 -90.01 107.07
C PRO A 848 21.45 -88.99 108.23
N ALA A 849 21.05 -89.40 109.44
CA ALA A 849 21.05 -88.58 110.66
C ALA A 849 22.38 -88.58 111.44
N ALA A 850 23.35 -89.40 111.05
CA ALA A 850 24.68 -89.43 111.67
C ALA A 850 25.46 -88.13 111.39
N LYS A 851 26.50 -87.85 112.20
CA LYS A 851 27.35 -86.66 112.00
C LYS A 851 28.07 -86.74 110.65
N ALA A 852 28.41 -85.59 110.05
CA ALA A 852 29.01 -85.52 108.73
C ALA A 852 30.25 -86.41 108.60
N ASP A 853 31.18 -86.33 109.57
CA ASP A 853 32.40 -87.13 109.60
C ASP A 853 32.12 -88.65 109.66
N GLU A 854 31.05 -89.07 110.34
CA GLU A 854 30.66 -90.48 110.42
C GLU A 854 30.05 -90.98 109.10
N ARG A 855 29.31 -90.12 108.38
CA ARG A 855 28.73 -90.42 107.07
C ARG A 855 29.81 -90.51 106.00
N ASP A 856 30.75 -89.58 105.97
CA ASP A 856 31.83 -89.58 105.00
C ASP A 856 32.73 -90.79 105.19
N LYS A 857 33.04 -91.13 106.46
CA LYS A 857 33.78 -92.35 106.77
C LYS A 857 33.01 -93.62 106.35
N PHE A 858 31.68 -93.65 106.50
CA PHE A 858 30.86 -94.75 105.99
C PHE A 858 30.91 -94.84 104.46
N ILE A 859 30.80 -93.71 103.76
CA ILE A 859 30.85 -93.67 102.29
C ILE A 859 32.23 -94.13 101.80
N GLU A 860 33.31 -93.67 102.41
CA GLU A 860 34.66 -94.14 102.10
C GLU A 860 34.84 -95.63 102.35
N ASP A 861 34.31 -96.15 103.47
CA ASP A 861 34.31 -97.58 103.76
C ASP A 861 33.46 -98.40 102.78
N ALA A 862 32.30 -97.89 102.37
CA ALA A 862 31.44 -98.53 101.37
C ALA A 862 32.10 -98.53 99.99
N ILE A 863 32.73 -97.42 99.58
CA ILE A 863 33.51 -97.31 98.33
C ILE A 863 34.69 -98.28 98.36
N ARG A 864 35.43 -98.36 99.47
CA ARG A 864 36.52 -99.32 99.65
C ARG A 864 36.02 -100.75 99.48
N LYS A 865 34.92 -101.12 100.16
CA LYS A 865 34.30 -102.44 100.04
C LYS A 865 33.84 -102.73 98.61
N ILE A 866 33.29 -101.75 97.90
CA ILE A 866 32.88 -101.91 96.50
C ILE A 866 34.09 -102.22 95.61
N LYS A 867 35.20 -101.47 95.78
CA LYS A 867 36.44 -101.69 95.04
C LYS A 867 37.11 -103.03 95.37
N GLU A 868 36.95 -103.53 96.59
CA GLU A 868 37.42 -104.86 96.98
C GLU A 868 36.51 -105.98 96.46
N THR A 869 35.19 -105.74 96.36
CA THR A 869 34.19 -106.76 95.99
C THR A 869 34.09 -106.95 94.48
N TYR A 870 34.16 -105.87 93.70
CA TYR A 870 34.02 -105.93 92.25
C TYR A 870 35.36 -105.71 91.57
N SER A 871 35.88 -106.76 90.92
CA SER A 871 37.11 -106.70 90.12
C SER A 871 36.95 -105.93 88.80
N ARG A 872 35.71 -105.77 88.33
CA ARG A 872 35.40 -104.99 87.11
C ARG A 872 35.42 -103.49 87.41
N GLU A 873 36.22 -102.76 86.64
CA GLU A 873 36.41 -101.31 86.79
C GLU A 873 35.15 -100.51 86.44
N ASP A 874 34.36 -100.93 85.45
CA ASP A 874 33.11 -100.27 85.06
C ASP A 874 32.06 -100.33 86.15
N ILE A 875 31.91 -101.50 86.79
CA ILE A 875 30.97 -101.72 87.89
C ILE A 875 31.45 -101.02 89.17
N SER A 876 32.72 -101.21 89.55
CA SER A 876 33.24 -100.67 90.81
C SER A 876 33.31 -99.14 90.81
N SER A 877 33.72 -98.52 89.70
CA SER A 877 33.74 -97.05 89.54
C SER A 877 32.32 -96.50 89.56
N TYR A 878 31.42 -97.10 88.77
CA TYR A 878 30.03 -96.68 88.72
C TYR A 878 29.32 -96.81 90.07
N LEU A 879 29.44 -97.95 90.76
CA LEU A 879 28.82 -98.14 92.08
C LEU A 879 29.45 -97.23 93.15
N SER A 880 30.73 -96.90 93.04
CA SER A 880 31.38 -95.92 93.92
C SER A 880 30.76 -94.53 93.75
N TRP A 881 30.54 -94.10 92.50
CA TRP A 881 29.85 -92.84 92.20
C TRP A 881 28.38 -92.89 92.63
N ALA A 882 27.66 -93.97 92.28
CA ALA A 882 26.27 -94.15 92.63
C ALA A 882 26.03 -94.22 94.15
N VAL A 883 26.96 -94.75 94.96
CA VAL A 883 26.88 -94.72 96.43
C VAL A 883 26.99 -93.29 96.94
N ARG A 884 27.95 -92.51 96.42
CA ARG A 884 28.12 -91.10 96.80
C ARG A 884 26.89 -90.28 96.42
N GLU A 885 26.39 -90.44 95.20
CA GLU A 885 25.19 -89.73 94.71
C GLU A 885 23.93 -90.16 95.45
N SER A 886 23.76 -91.46 95.74
CA SER A 886 22.61 -91.96 96.51
C SER A 886 22.65 -91.49 97.96
N ALA A 887 23.84 -91.46 98.59
CA ALA A 887 24.02 -90.93 99.94
C ALA A 887 23.71 -89.43 100.00
N GLN A 888 24.20 -88.66 99.03
CA GLN A 888 23.88 -87.23 98.92
C GLN A 888 22.39 -86.99 98.67
N ALA A 889 21.75 -87.77 97.79
CA ALA A 889 20.31 -87.70 97.54
C ALA A 889 19.48 -88.00 98.80
N LEU A 890 19.86 -89.01 99.59
CA LEU A 890 19.19 -89.37 100.85
C LEU A 890 19.39 -88.32 101.96
N VAL A 891 20.52 -87.61 101.98
CA VAL A 891 20.77 -86.47 102.88
C VAL A 891 20.01 -85.22 102.42
N GLY A 892 19.94 -84.99 101.10
CA GLY A 892 19.19 -83.88 100.48
C GLY A 892 17.69 -83.98 100.70
N ALA A 893 17.11 -85.19 100.57
CA ALA A 893 15.69 -85.47 100.77
C ALA A 893 15.17 -85.27 102.21
N ARG A 894 16.04 -84.89 103.16
CA ARG A 894 15.69 -84.51 104.55
C ARG A 894 15.94 -83.02 104.88
N LYS A 895 16.59 -82.27 103.98
CA LYS A 895 16.76 -80.80 104.09
C LYS A 895 15.62 -80.03 103.39
N THR A 896 14.75 -80.76 102.69
CA THR A 896 13.38 -80.42 102.31
C THR A 896 12.45 -81.28 103.15
#